data_AF-B4H9V7-F1
#
_entry.id   AF-B4H9V7-F1
#
_cell.length_a   1.000
_cell.length_b   1.000
_cell.length_c   1.000
_cell.angle_alpha   90.00
_cell.angle_beta   90.00
_cell.angle_gamma   90.00
#
_symmetry.space_group_name_H-M   'P 1'
#
loop_
_entity.id
_entity.type
_entity.pdbx_description
1 polymer ?
#
loop_
_entity_poly.entity_id
_entity_poly.type
_entity_poly.pdbx_seq_one_letter_code
_entity_poly.pdbx_strand_id
1 'polypeptide(L)'
;MGFYVDKQNNPSYLTIKSLARLSRPRYKLKLGRLGDARANRLAVSEQQLYSLKLALEQHTSNEELLQLYIETASATYPASQVALLIEQLLERNPFEYTLWTALIMATQGTMARCNANDVLRIYENSMRRMHLGHTDTTKKFDTLDTDPIMLKLFYNCALFLRQMGHSNRMFAMLKMALEMNVMGLEVDCLVAEAERENTLIEFEEVVLESGMPLPEIWTRVELLRQAYCYLPYPALGGNSGIDEGIDTERLVFSADVCSYVYPLKSQTNRLHLYLLIVQVTKIPVVRSHCLADRLCTRIKQIGESEAIEMMLAVLADRHTYTSSVKHTGNFSVALLNLAREMSVTPSFMPHFLGSDLYEDTVSGLLLKCSEAFAHEENSRRIFILLWFRFKRLLLVIRKLMKKLTEAYLKEVRHRIRQLLRLEENRHVARFFTELAMFEFEALDWNNDPSPAFNVFQHVVDWQRSSNESLDNPDLMHVYVIYAEMLISRNDRKKALEMLICVCLQKHAPIDPEDSADKSAALQNSMNVIQMELELLIAAPPNMALEEFFSSNKLLLGLRCHCLTLCLLSRADEADQLLHGLLKDQFSRDKALTSERHRFMREQLLELYMVVLQVPSSMVGKDSTEPTTVRSSRQLVQLVEQGLEEFPRNMALLGRWANFDKLPWYKQRARFIRTKGGILSVLHLVLAARCRYVLNLKQSEDAAVGQEVPHLNVAFEIAARNRVIHVFETFLPTNVNRSEIEAEQYQILRRNSLYWRCYLRCLSDKYTSFDRSKEVLLTALDECPWDKALYMDGAMYVPQELGHLQDVMIEKQLRIYAMIEELDILRDS
;
A
#
# COMPACT_ATOMS: atom_id res chain seq x y z
N MET A 1 23.91 36.47 -11.55
CA MET A 1 24.77 36.85 -12.68
C MET A 1 24.32 36.08 -13.90
N GLY A 2 23.74 36.76 -14.90
CA GLY A 2 23.26 36.13 -16.12
C GLY A 2 24.39 35.98 -17.14
N PHE A 3 24.48 34.81 -17.77
CA PHE A 3 25.41 34.58 -18.88
C PHE A 3 24.64 34.55 -20.21
N TYR A 4 24.83 35.61 -21.00
CA TYR A 4 24.46 35.69 -22.41
C TYR A 4 25.65 35.16 -23.23
N VAL A 5 25.43 34.21 -24.12
CA VAL A 5 26.46 33.67 -25.01
C VAL A 5 26.21 34.18 -26.43
N ASP A 6 27.13 35.02 -26.90
CA ASP A 6 27.11 35.63 -28.22
C ASP A 6 27.47 34.60 -29.31
N LYS A 7 26.55 34.37 -30.25
CA LYS A 7 26.62 33.28 -31.25
C LYS A 7 27.52 33.61 -32.44
N GLN A 8 28.06 34.83 -32.55
CA GLN A 8 28.77 35.25 -33.77
C GLN A 8 30.29 34.97 -33.76
N ASN A 9 30.89 34.64 -32.62
CA ASN A 9 32.35 34.52 -32.48
C ASN A 9 32.87 33.11 -32.18
N ASN A 10 32.09 32.04 -32.45
CA ASN A 10 32.56 30.68 -32.20
C ASN A 10 33.28 30.09 -33.45
N PRO A 11 34.62 29.90 -33.43
CA PRO A 11 35.41 29.49 -34.59
C PRO A 11 35.19 28.03 -35.02
N SER A 12 34.43 27.24 -34.24
CA SER A 12 34.09 25.85 -34.55
C SER A 12 33.14 25.68 -35.75
N TYR A 13 32.49 26.75 -36.22
CA TYR A 13 31.58 26.71 -37.37
C TYR A 13 32.25 26.94 -38.74
N LEU A 14 33.55 27.24 -38.80
CA LEU A 14 34.23 27.62 -40.05
C LEU A 14 34.92 26.48 -40.81
N THR A 15 34.91 25.25 -40.30
CA THR A 15 35.66 24.12 -40.91
C THR A 15 34.80 22.88 -41.14
N ILE A 16 33.77 22.97 -41.99
CA ILE A 16 33.20 21.77 -42.65
C ILE A 16 32.88 22.10 -44.12
N LYS A 17 33.89 22.04 -44.99
CA LYS A 17 33.74 21.98 -46.45
C LYS A 17 34.09 20.56 -46.94
N SER A 18 33.17 19.61 -46.78
CA SER A 18 33.08 18.38 -47.61
C SER A 18 32.04 17.39 -47.07
N LEU A 19 30.76 17.64 -47.31
CA LEU A 19 29.76 16.56 -47.31
C LEU A 19 28.94 16.65 -48.58
N ALA A 20 28.91 15.54 -49.31
CA ALA A 20 28.20 15.39 -50.57
C ALA A 20 26.72 15.78 -50.41
N ARG A 21 26.16 16.49 -51.40
CA ARG A 21 24.74 16.85 -51.44
C ARG A 21 23.90 15.56 -51.36
N LEU A 22 23.31 15.30 -50.20
CA LEU A 22 22.24 14.32 -50.05
C LEU A 22 21.05 14.79 -50.90
N SER A 23 20.63 13.94 -51.82
CA SER A 23 19.43 14.10 -52.63
C SER A 23 18.23 14.38 -51.72
N ARG A 24 17.49 15.46 -52.00
CA ARG A 24 16.28 15.83 -51.26
C ARG A 24 15.34 14.61 -51.15
N PRO A 25 15.01 14.12 -49.95
CA PRO A 25 13.96 13.12 -49.80
C PRO A 25 12.63 13.75 -50.22
N ARG A 26 11.83 13.04 -51.03
CA ARG A 26 10.47 13.44 -51.41
C ARG A 26 9.55 13.46 -50.18
N TYR A 27 9.55 14.56 -49.43
CA TYR A 27 8.73 14.73 -48.22
C TYR A 27 7.21 14.86 -48.51
N LYS A 28 6.79 15.20 -49.73
CA LYS A 28 5.36 15.40 -50.06
C LYS A 28 4.54 14.12 -50.26
N LEU A 29 5.15 12.96 -50.53
CA LEU A 29 4.44 11.69 -50.78
C LEU A 29 4.19 10.84 -49.53
N LYS A 30 4.84 11.15 -48.40
CA LYS A 30 4.66 10.42 -47.12
C LYS A 30 3.59 11.03 -46.20
N LEU A 31 3.23 12.31 -46.37
CA LEU A 31 2.14 12.92 -45.59
C LEU A 31 0.77 12.33 -45.96
N GLY A 32 0.51 12.06 -47.25
CA GLY A 32 -0.74 11.42 -47.68
C GLY A 32 -0.92 10.00 -47.13
N ARG A 33 0.16 9.20 -47.10
CA ARG A 33 0.12 7.81 -46.61
C ARG A 33 -0.06 7.66 -45.10
N LEU A 34 0.33 8.67 -44.31
CA LEU A 34 0.08 8.68 -42.86
C LEU A 34 -1.39 9.01 -42.54
N GLY A 35 -2.00 9.90 -43.34
CA GLY A 35 -3.44 10.17 -43.30
C GLY A 35 -4.26 8.93 -43.68
N ASP A 36 -3.89 8.27 -44.78
CA ASP A 36 -4.55 7.02 -45.23
C ASP A 36 -4.37 5.88 -44.23
N ALA A 37 -3.20 5.74 -43.59
CA ALA A 37 -2.98 4.71 -42.57
C ALA A 37 -3.79 4.97 -41.28
N ARG A 38 -3.97 6.23 -40.89
CA ARG A 38 -4.80 6.61 -39.73
C ARG A 38 -6.29 6.43 -40.02
N ALA A 39 -6.73 6.84 -41.21
CA ALA A 39 -8.08 6.63 -41.69
C ALA A 39 -8.40 5.13 -41.84
N ASN A 40 -7.47 4.32 -42.35
CA ASN A 40 -7.63 2.87 -42.42
C ASN A 40 -7.67 2.21 -41.04
N ARG A 41 -6.86 2.65 -40.07
CA ARG A 41 -6.94 2.15 -38.69
C ARG A 41 -8.27 2.50 -38.03
N LEU A 42 -8.73 3.74 -38.20
CA LEU A 42 -10.05 4.18 -37.72
C LEU A 42 -11.18 3.35 -38.34
N ALA A 43 -11.17 3.18 -39.67
CA ALA A 43 -12.17 2.35 -40.36
C ALA A 43 -12.15 0.88 -39.91
N VAL A 44 -10.97 0.30 -39.69
CA VAL A 44 -10.85 -1.07 -39.14
C VAL A 44 -11.43 -1.15 -37.73
N SER A 45 -11.12 -0.19 -36.87
CA SER A 45 -11.63 -0.16 -35.50
C SER A 45 -13.13 0.14 -35.43
N GLU A 46 -13.68 0.94 -36.35
CA GLU A 46 -15.13 1.16 -36.49
C GLU A 46 -15.84 -0.10 -36.96
N GLN A 47 -15.25 -0.85 -37.89
CA GLN A 47 -15.77 -2.15 -38.32
C GLN A 47 -15.75 -3.16 -37.16
N GLN A 48 -14.68 -3.19 -36.36
CA GLN A 48 -14.59 -4.01 -35.16
C GLN A 48 -15.66 -3.63 -34.14
N LEU A 49 -15.86 -2.34 -33.88
CA LEU A 49 -16.93 -1.86 -32.99
C LEU A 49 -18.32 -2.25 -33.49
N TYR A 50 -18.56 -2.19 -34.80
CA TYR A 50 -19.82 -2.64 -35.40
C TYR A 50 -20.04 -4.15 -35.19
N SER A 51 -19.01 -4.96 -35.44
CA SER A 51 -19.07 -6.40 -35.19
C SER A 51 -19.30 -6.73 -33.70
N LEU A 52 -18.64 -5.99 -32.79
CA LEU A 52 -18.83 -6.15 -31.34
C LEU A 52 -20.23 -5.72 -30.91
N LYS A 53 -20.77 -4.64 -31.49
CA LYS A 53 -22.14 -4.19 -31.23
C LYS A 53 -23.16 -5.24 -31.67
N LEU A 54 -22.99 -5.84 -32.85
CA LEU A 54 -23.83 -6.96 -33.31
C LEU A 54 -23.73 -8.17 -32.38
N ALA A 55 -22.53 -8.48 -31.88
CA ALA A 55 -22.34 -9.57 -30.93
C ALA A 55 -23.02 -9.28 -29.57
N LEU A 56 -22.96 -8.04 -29.10
CA LEU A 56 -23.64 -7.58 -27.88
C LEU A 56 -25.16 -7.57 -28.02
N GLU A 57 -25.70 -7.35 -29.22
CA GLU A 57 -27.14 -7.50 -29.49
C GLU A 57 -27.61 -8.95 -29.34
N GLN A 58 -26.74 -9.94 -29.60
CA GLN A 58 -27.03 -11.36 -29.43
C GLN A 58 -26.73 -11.87 -28.00
N HIS A 59 -25.76 -11.27 -27.32
CA HIS A 59 -25.31 -11.65 -25.97
C HIS A 59 -25.16 -10.40 -25.09
N THR A 60 -26.29 -9.88 -24.58
CA THR A 60 -26.38 -8.58 -23.90
C THR A 60 -25.64 -8.49 -22.57
N SER A 61 -25.42 -9.61 -21.87
CA SER A 61 -24.81 -9.68 -20.54
C SER A 61 -23.41 -10.32 -20.54
N ASN A 62 -22.74 -10.42 -21.70
CA ASN A 62 -21.39 -10.97 -21.75
C ASN A 62 -20.34 -9.91 -21.34
N GLU A 63 -19.75 -10.09 -20.16
CA GLU A 63 -18.77 -9.18 -19.57
C GLU A 63 -17.53 -8.97 -20.46
N GLU A 64 -17.04 -10.03 -21.10
CA GLU A 64 -15.81 -9.98 -21.91
C GLU A 64 -16.03 -9.18 -23.20
N LEU A 65 -17.20 -9.35 -23.84
CA LEU A 65 -17.57 -8.57 -25.02
C LEU A 65 -17.78 -7.09 -24.67
N LEU A 66 -18.38 -6.80 -23.52
CA LEU A 66 -18.54 -5.43 -23.04
C LEU A 66 -17.18 -4.78 -22.76
N GLN A 67 -16.27 -5.48 -22.09
CA GLN A 67 -14.91 -4.99 -21.83
C GLN A 67 -14.18 -4.72 -23.15
N LEU A 68 -14.21 -5.64 -24.11
CA LEU A 68 -13.58 -5.46 -25.41
C LEU A 68 -14.20 -4.30 -26.21
N TYR A 69 -15.52 -4.13 -26.14
CA TYR A 69 -16.21 -2.99 -26.76
C TYR A 69 -15.78 -1.66 -26.14
N ILE A 70 -15.69 -1.58 -24.81
CA ILE A 70 -15.26 -0.37 -24.09
C ILE A 70 -13.80 -0.05 -24.40
N GLU A 71 -12.92 -1.06 -24.41
CA GLU A 71 -11.50 -0.88 -24.73
C GLU A 71 -11.31 -0.37 -26.15
N THR A 72 -11.97 -1.00 -27.13
CA THR A 72 -11.94 -0.57 -28.53
C THR A 72 -12.58 0.81 -28.72
N ALA A 73 -13.65 1.14 -27.99
CA ALA A 73 -14.28 2.46 -27.99
C ALA A 73 -13.35 3.54 -27.41
N SER A 74 -12.67 3.23 -26.31
CA SER A 74 -11.71 4.15 -25.67
C SER A 74 -10.47 4.41 -26.52
N ALA A 75 -10.10 3.47 -27.39
CA ALA A 75 -8.98 3.60 -28.33
C ALA A 75 -9.35 4.36 -29.61
N THR A 76 -10.64 4.41 -29.96
CA THR A 76 -11.16 4.97 -31.22
C THR A 76 -11.64 6.40 -31.07
N TYR A 77 -12.44 6.65 -30.03
CA TYR A 77 -13.18 7.90 -29.85
C TYR A 77 -12.68 8.71 -28.65
N PRO A 78 -12.85 10.04 -28.65
CA PRO A 78 -12.65 10.86 -27.46
C PRO A 78 -13.56 10.45 -26.31
N ALA A 79 -13.11 10.65 -25.07
CA ALA A 79 -13.82 10.26 -23.85
C ALA A 79 -15.27 10.79 -23.78
N SER A 80 -15.56 11.95 -24.38
CA SER A 80 -16.90 12.53 -24.45
C SER A 80 -17.87 11.69 -25.27
N GLN A 81 -17.43 11.19 -26.44
CA GLN A 81 -18.22 10.31 -27.28
C GLN A 81 -18.34 8.93 -26.65
N VAL A 82 -17.28 8.42 -26.04
CA VAL A 82 -17.29 7.12 -25.33
C VAL A 82 -18.31 7.13 -24.18
N ALA A 83 -18.34 8.19 -23.38
CA ALA A 83 -19.32 8.32 -22.30
C ALA A 83 -20.77 8.35 -22.84
N LEU A 84 -21.04 9.07 -23.94
CA LEU A 84 -22.37 9.08 -24.57
C LEU A 84 -22.77 7.69 -25.09
N LEU A 85 -21.83 6.95 -25.70
CA LEU A 85 -22.07 5.57 -26.15
C LEU A 85 -22.38 4.65 -24.97
N ILE A 86 -21.67 4.80 -23.85
CA ILE A 86 -21.91 4.02 -22.63
C ILE A 86 -23.26 4.39 -22.01
N GLU A 87 -23.62 5.67 -21.96
CA GLU A 87 -24.93 6.15 -21.49
C GLU A 87 -26.07 5.52 -22.30
N GLN A 88 -25.96 5.47 -23.64
CA GLN A 88 -26.94 4.80 -24.51
C GLN A 88 -27.04 3.29 -24.24
N LEU A 89 -25.93 2.63 -23.87
CA LEU A 89 -25.94 1.22 -23.48
C LEU A 89 -26.56 1.02 -22.09
N LEU A 90 -26.33 1.95 -21.16
CA LEU A 90 -26.93 1.93 -19.83
C LEU A 90 -28.44 2.20 -19.86
N GLU A 91 -28.94 2.98 -20.80
CA GLU A 91 -30.40 3.13 -21.03
C GLU A 91 -31.07 1.80 -21.36
N ARG A 92 -30.35 0.92 -22.08
CA ARG A 92 -30.82 -0.42 -22.44
C ARG A 92 -30.63 -1.41 -21.29
N ASN A 93 -29.46 -1.38 -20.65
CA ASN A 93 -29.05 -2.29 -19.58
C ASN A 93 -28.55 -1.53 -18.33
N PRO A 94 -29.46 -1.02 -17.47
CA PRO A 94 -29.07 -0.16 -16.34
C PRO A 94 -28.34 -0.87 -15.20
N PHE A 95 -28.33 -2.20 -15.19
CA PHE A 95 -27.88 -3.02 -14.07
C PHE A 95 -26.48 -3.64 -14.28
N GLU A 96 -25.80 -3.26 -15.35
CA GLU A 96 -24.46 -3.78 -15.67
C GLU A 96 -23.36 -2.97 -14.97
N TYR A 97 -22.66 -3.61 -14.02
CA TYR A 97 -21.56 -2.99 -13.26
C TYR A 97 -20.41 -2.54 -14.16
N THR A 98 -20.05 -3.32 -15.19
CA THR A 98 -18.95 -2.99 -16.10
C THR A 98 -19.20 -1.69 -16.86
N LEU A 99 -20.43 -1.45 -17.32
CA LEU A 99 -20.81 -0.21 -17.99
C LEU A 99 -20.70 1.00 -17.04
N TRP A 100 -21.21 0.89 -15.80
CA TRP A 100 -21.08 1.97 -14.82
C TRP A 100 -19.63 2.29 -14.49
N THR A 101 -18.79 1.28 -14.27
CA THR A 101 -17.38 1.51 -13.98
C THR A 101 -16.62 2.15 -15.14
N ALA A 102 -16.96 1.77 -16.38
CA ALA A 102 -16.41 2.42 -17.56
C ALA A 102 -16.90 3.87 -17.72
N LEU A 103 -18.16 4.17 -17.37
CA LEU A 103 -18.68 5.54 -17.37
C LEU A 103 -17.97 6.41 -16.32
N ILE A 104 -17.78 5.88 -15.10
CA ILE A 104 -17.00 6.55 -14.05
C ILE A 104 -15.59 6.83 -14.58
N MET A 105 -14.93 5.88 -15.22
CA MET A 105 -13.57 6.09 -15.76
C MET A 105 -13.52 7.00 -16.98
N ALA A 106 -14.53 7.00 -17.85
CA ALA A 106 -14.61 7.93 -18.97
C ALA A 106 -14.82 9.39 -18.52
N THR A 107 -15.35 9.60 -17.31
CA THR A 107 -15.62 10.93 -16.73
C THR A 107 -14.51 11.37 -15.78
N GLN A 108 -14.23 10.59 -14.73
CA GLN A 108 -13.14 10.84 -13.79
C GLN A 108 -11.76 10.77 -14.48
N GLY A 109 -11.57 9.80 -15.36
CA GLY A 109 -10.30 9.50 -16.03
C GLY A 109 -9.92 10.44 -17.17
N THR A 110 -10.49 11.63 -17.30
CA THR A 110 -10.10 12.55 -18.38
C THR A 110 -10.28 13.99 -17.95
N MET A 111 -9.24 14.81 -18.14
CA MET A 111 -9.23 16.23 -17.79
C MET A 111 -10.43 17.01 -18.34
N ALA A 112 -10.89 16.68 -19.55
CA ALA A 112 -12.01 17.33 -20.21
C ALA A 112 -13.38 17.11 -19.52
N ARG A 113 -13.59 15.98 -18.84
CA ARG A 113 -14.88 15.61 -18.21
C ARG A 113 -14.83 15.49 -16.70
N CYS A 114 -13.64 15.45 -16.11
CA CYS A 114 -13.50 15.33 -14.67
C CYS A 114 -14.09 16.58 -14.01
N ASN A 115 -15.10 16.40 -13.18
CA ASN A 115 -15.67 17.41 -12.29
C ASN A 115 -16.21 16.65 -11.06
N ALA A 116 -15.95 17.17 -9.86
CA ALA A 116 -16.32 16.50 -8.61
C ALA A 116 -17.80 16.08 -8.58
N ASN A 117 -18.70 17.02 -8.86
CA ASN A 117 -20.14 16.80 -8.74
C ASN A 117 -20.68 15.85 -9.82
N ASP A 118 -20.17 15.94 -11.05
CA ASP A 118 -20.61 15.05 -12.13
C ASP A 118 -20.22 13.60 -11.88
N VAL A 119 -18.98 13.37 -11.41
CA VAL A 119 -18.51 12.03 -11.03
C VAL A 119 -19.31 11.49 -9.84
N LEU A 120 -19.56 12.32 -8.83
CA LEU A 120 -20.38 11.94 -7.68
C LEU A 120 -21.83 11.61 -8.06
N ARG A 121 -22.43 12.31 -9.01
CA ARG A 121 -23.76 11.96 -9.55
C ARG A 121 -23.77 10.60 -10.23
N ILE A 122 -22.71 10.25 -10.95
CA ILE A 122 -22.58 8.93 -11.57
C ILE A 122 -22.44 7.84 -10.50
N TYR A 123 -21.67 8.08 -9.43
CA TYR A 123 -21.61 7.17 -8.29
C TYR A 123 -22.97 6.98 -7.63
N GLU A 124 -23.70 8.06 -7.35
CA GLU A 124 -25.05 8.01 -6.78
C GLU A 124 -25.99 7.16 -7.66
N ASN A 125 -26.04 7.45 -8.96
CA ASN A 125 -26.89 6.73 -9.90
C ASN A 125 -26.48 5.25 -10.00
N SER A 126 -25.18 4.97 -10.09
CA SER A 126 -24.64 3.61 -10.15
C SER A 126 -25.02 2.82 -8.90
N MET A 127 -24.74 3.35 -7.71
CA MET A 127 -25.05 2.69 -6.44
C MET A 127 -26.55 2.46 -6.27
N ARG A 128 -27.38 3.45 -6.60
CA ARG A 128 -28.84 3.32 -6.56
C ARG A 128 -29.33 2.19 -7.45
N ARG A 129 -28.82 2.08 -8.69
CA ARG A 129 -29.21 1.03 -9.64
C ARG A 129 -28.68 -0.34 -9.25
N MET A 130 -27.43 -0.43 -8.78
CA MET A 130 -26.83 -1.70 -8.34
C MET A 130 -27.51 -2.25 -7.08
N HIS A 131 -27.91 -1.36 -6.15
CA HIS A 131 -28.60 -1.78 -4.93
C HIS A 131 -29.98 -2.40 -5.21
N LEU A 132 -30.73 -1.82 -6.15
CA LEU A 132 -32.03 -2.33 -6.59
C LEU A 132 -31.91 -3.73 -7.25
N GLY A 133 -30.80 -4.00 -7.95
CA GLY A 133 -30.55 -5.27 -8.64
C GLY A 133 -31.38 -5.46 -9.91
N HIS A 134 -31.02 -6.46 -10.73
CA HIS A 134 -31.78 -6.81 -11.94
C HIS A 134 -33.21 -7.24 -11.55
N THR A 135 -34.20 -6.42 -11.88
CA THR A 135 -35.62 -6.73 -11.70
C THR A 135 -36.15 -7.57 -12.87
N ASP A 136 -35.52 -8.72 -13.16
CA ASP A 136 -36.13 -9.68 -14.07
C ASP A 136 -37.26 -10.39 -13.32
N THR A 137 -38.50 -10.06 -13.69
CA THR A 137 -39.78 -10.57 -13.16
C THR A 137 -39.97 -12.10 -13.23
N THR A 138 -38.93 -12.86 -13.58
CA THR A 138 -38.99 -14.31 -13.78
C THR A 138 -38.06 -15.12 -12.87
N LYS A 139 -37.21 -14.48 -12.04
CA LYS A 139 -36.35 -15.21 -11.07
C LYS A 139 -36.38 -14.53 -9.70
N LYS A 140 -36.52 -15.37 -8.67
CA LYS A 140 -36.71 -15.05 -7.25
C LYS A 140 -35.87 -13.85 -6.78
N PHE A 141 -36.55 -12.88 -6.16
CA PHE A 141 -36.05 -11.56 -5.75
C PHE A 141 -35.01 -11.57 -4.61
N ASP A 142 -34.61 -12.73 -4.07
CA ASP A 142 -33.80 -12.80 -2.82
C ASP A 142 -32.37 -13.37 -3.00
N THR A 143 -31.93 -13.74 -4.20
CA THR A 143 -30.75 -14.64 -4.33
C THR A 143 -29.45 -14.07 -4.91
N LEU A 144 -29.40 -12.79 -5.33
CA LEU A 144 -28.14 -12.19 -5.81
C LEU A 144 -27.56 -11.25 -4.73
N ASP A 145 -26.47 -11.67 -4.11
CA ASP A 145 -25.70 -10.85 -3.18
C ASP A 145 -25.10 -9.66 -3.94
N THR A 146 -25.73 -8.49 -3.80
CA THR A 146 -25.26 -7.22 -4.39
C THR A 146 -24.14 -6.59 -3.57
N ASP A 147 -23.92 -7.04 -2.34
CA ASP A 147 -22.98 -6.41 -1.40
C ASP A 147 -21.56 -6.32 -1.97
N PRO A 148 -20.97 -7.34 -2.64
CA PRO A 148 -19.62 -7.22 -3.19
C PRO A 148 -19.47 -6.08 -4.21
N ILE A 149 -20.52 -5.79 -4.98
CA ILE A 149 -20.54 -4.66 -5.93
C ILE A 149 -20.68 -3.34 -5.15
N MET A 150 -21.54 -3.30 -4.15
CA MET A 150 -21.72 -2.11 -3.31
C MET A 150 -20.44 -1.75 -2.54
N LEU A 151 -19.72 -2.74 -2.00
CA LEU A 151 -18.42 -2.53 -1.35
C LEU A 151 -17.38 -1.95 -2.32
N LYS A 152 -17.37 -2.41 -3.58
CA LYS A 152 -16.53 -1.83 -4.65
C LYS A 152 -16.89 -0.38 -4.91
N LEU A 153 -18.16 -0.07 -5.15
CA LEU A 153 -18.57 1.30 -5.42
C LEU A 153 -18.28 2.22 -4.23
N PHE A 154 -18.58 1.77 -3.01
CA PHE A 154 -18.35 2.53 -1.77
C PHE A 154 -16.86 2.85 -1.59
N TYR A 155 -15.98 1.85 -1.70
CA TYR A 155 -14.53 2.05 -1.58
C TYR A 155 -14.00 3.03 -2.63
N ASN A 156 -14.41 2.90 -3.89
CA ASN A 156 -13.92 3.78 -4.95
C ASN A 156 -14.47 5.21 -4.81
N CYS A 157 -15.71 5.38 -4.35
CA CYS A 157 -16.27 6.70 -4.06
C CYS A 157 -15.53 7.37 -2.88
N ALA A 158 -15.25 6.62 -1.80
CA ALA A 158 -14.48 7.11 -0.66
C ALA A 158 -13.06 7.52 -1.08
N LEU A 159 -12.42 6.69 -1.90
CA LEU A 159 -11.11 6.96 -2.48
C LEU A 159 -11.11 8.24 -3.33
N PHE A 160 -12.12 8.43 -4.17
CA PHE A 160 -12.28 9.62 -4.99
C PHE A 160 -12.44 10.89 -4.14
N LEU A 161 -13.31 10.87 -3.12
CA LEU A 161 -13.47 11.99 -2.19
C LEU A 161 -12.15 12.33 -1.47
N ARG A 162 -11.38 11.31 -1.06
CA ARG A 162 -10.05 11.47 -0.47
C ARG A 162 -9.08 12.16 -1.42
N GLN A 163 -9.00 11.69 -2.67
CA GLN A 163 -8.09 12.19 -3.70
C GLN A 163 -8.41 13.63 -4.12
N MET A 164 -9.71 14.00 -4.18
CA MET A 164 -10.15 15.37 -4.49
C MET A 164 -9.92 16.37 -3.34
N GLY A 165 -9.53 15.88 -2.16
CA GLY A 165 -9.33 16.68 -0.95
C GLY A 165 -10.60 16.90 -0.09
N HIS A 166 -11.75 16.35 -0.52
CA HIS A 166 -13.04 16.39 0.18
C HIS A 166 -13.09 15.40 1.36
N SER A 167 -12.10 15.48 2.25
CA SER A 167 -11.94 14.57 3.39
C SER A 167 -13.13 14.66 4.37
N ASN A 168 -13.72 15.84 4.54
CA ASN A 168 -14.89 16.04 5.40
C ASN A 168 -16.08 15.18 4.97
N ARG A 169 -16.41 15.21 3.67
CA ARG A 169 -17.48 14.38 3.09
C ARG A 169 -17.14 12.90 3.14
N MET A 170 -15.87 12.56 2.89
CA MET A 170 -15.39 11.19 3.05
C MET A 170 -15.64 10.69 4.48
N PHE A 171 -15.15 11.39 5.51
CA PHE A 171 -15.31 10.96 6.90
C PHE A 171 -16.77 10.93 7.36
N ALA A 172 -17.61 11.88 6.92
CA ALA A 172 -19.06 11.81 7.15
C ALA A 172 -19.68 10.56 6.52
N MET A 173 -19.27 10.20 5.30
CA MET A 173 -19.71 8.98 4.62
C MET A 173 -19.22 7.71 5.34
N LEU A 174 -17.98 7.68 5.82
CA LEU A 174 -17.44 6.56 6.62
C LEU A 174 -18.21 6.41 7.93
N LYS A 175 -18.45 7.51 8.66
CA LYS A 175 -19.25 7.54 9.90
C LYS A 175 -20.64 6.96 9.66
N MET A 176 -21.36 7.47 8.66
CA MET A 176 -22.70 6.98 8.32
C MET A 176 -22.70 5.49 7.95
N ALA A 177 -21.70 5.02 7.21
CA ALA A 177 -21.58 3.60 6.85
C ALA A 177 -21.37 2.70 8.07
N LEU A 178 -20.63 3.14 9.08
CA LEU A 178 -20.43 2.38 10.33
C LEU A 178 -21.73 2.32 11.14
N GLU A 179 -22.35 3.48 11.38
CA GLU A 179 -23.53 3.64 12.23
C GLU A 179 -24.78 2.97 11.62
N MET A 180 -24.94 2.97 10.30
CA MET A 180 -26.06 2.30 9.63
C MET A 180 -26.01 0.77 9.73
N ASN A 181 -24.82 0.18 9.82
CA ASN A 181 -24.65 -1.27 9.81
C ASN A 181 -24.59 -1.90 11.22
N VAL A 182 -24.53 -1.08 12.28
CA VAL A 182 -24.54 -1.52 13.68
C VAL A 182 -25.41 -0.59 14.53
N MET A 183 -26.48 -1.13 15.09
CA MET A 183 -27.43 -0.38 15.91
C MET A 183 -26.77 0.11 17.21
N GLY A 184 -26.91 1.40 17.50
CA GLY A 184 -26.41 2.02 18.75
C GLY A 184 -24.91 2.31 18.77
N LEU A 185 -24.20 2.12 17.66
CA LEU A 185 -22.81 2.55 17.55
C LEU A 185 -22.75 4.06 17.30
N GLU A 186 -22.04 4.79 18.15
CA GLU A 186 -21.72 6.21 17.97
C GLU A 186 -20.22 6.36 17.67
N VAL A 187 -19.90 6.97 16.52
CA VAL A 187 -18.52 7.10 16.03
C VAL A 187 -18.05 8.56 16.15
N ASP A 188 -17.90 9.02 17.39
CA ASP A 188 -17.54 10.40 17.71
C ASP A 188 -16.13 10.79 17.26
N CYS A 189 -15.23 9.82 17.14
CA CYS A 189 -13.85 10.07 16.69
C CYS A 189 -13.75 10.57 15.24
N LEU A 190 -14.84 10.58 14.48
CA LEU A 190 -14.90 11.09 13.11
C LEU A 190 -15.61 12.46 13.01
N VAL A 191 -15.66 13.20 14.13
CA VAL A 191 -16.29 14.52 14.23
C VAL A 191 -15.26 15.54 14.72
N ALA A 192 -15.34 16.76 14.21
CA ALA A 192 -14.44 17.84 14.57
C ALA A 192 -14.61 18.31 16.02
N GLU A 193 -13.49 18.62 16.68
CA GLU A 193 -13.43 19.19 18.02
C GLU A 193 -12.63 20.50 17.98
N ALA A 194 -13.28 21.64 18.26
CA ALA A 194 -12.65 22.97 18.15
C ALA A 194 -11.38 23.10 19.02
N GLU A 195 -11.37 22.50 20.22
CA GLU A 195 -10.23 22.55 21.14
C GLU A 195 -8.94 21.99 20.53
N ARG A 196 -9.06 20.98 19.65
CA ARG A 196 -7.92 20.33 19.01
C ARG A 196 -7.38 21.10 17.82
N GLU A 197 -8.13 22.08 17.32
CA GLU A 197 -7.78 22.88 16.14
C GLU A 197 -7.14 24.22 16.50
N ASN A 198 -7.16 24.63 17.78
CA ASN A 198 -6.63 25.91 18.25
C ASN A 198 -5.17 26.18 17.84
N THR A 199 -4.32 25.15 17.84
CA THR A 199 -2.90 25.28 17.46
C THR A 199 -2.70 25.61 15.98
N LEU A 200 -3.72 25.44 15.13
CA LEU A 200 -3.64 25.76 13.70
C LEU A 200 -3.30 27.24 13.49
N ILE A 201 -3.96 28.13 14.24
CA ILE A 201 -3.82 29.58 14.08
C ILE A 201 -2.37 30.00 14.33
N GLU A 202 -1.77 29.52 15.44
CA GLU A 202 -0.38 29.80 15.78
C GLU A 202 0.59 29.34 14.68
N PHE A 203 0.37 28.16 14.09
CA PHE A 203 1.22 27.67 13.00
C PHE A 203 1.02 28.44 11.70
N GLU A 204 -0.20 28.88 11.41
CA GLU A 204 -0.52 29.64 10.21
C GLU A 204 0.13 31.03 10.26
N GLU A 205 0.04 31.73 11.39
CA GLU A 205 0.72 33.02 11.63
C GLU A 205 2.24 32.91 11.38
N VAL A 206 2.88 31.87 11.93
CA VAL A 206 4.32 31.62 11.73
C VAL A 206 4.68 31.39 10.25
N VAL A 207 3.79 30.75 9.48
CA VAL A 207 4.01 30.54 8.05
C VAL A 207 3.84 31.84 7.26
N LEU A 208 2.84 32.66 7.60
CA LEU A 208 2.59 33.95 6.96
C LEU A 208 3.74 34.95 7.21
N GLU A 209 4.28 34.98 8.43
CA GLU A 209 5.40 35.87 8.81
C GLU A 209 6.78 35.42 8.29
N SER A 210 6.87 34.23 7.69
CA SER A 210 8.15 33.60 7.31
C SER A 210 8.93 34.31 6.20
N GLY A 211 8.29 35.22 5.44
CA GLY A 211 8.91 35.92 4.30
C GLY A 211 9.18 35.03 3.08
N MET A 212 8.63 33.83 3.02
CA MET A 212 8.78 32.90 1.89
C MET A 212 8.01 33.36 0.65
N PRO A 213 8.34 32.85 -0.55
CA PRO A 213 7.54 33.09 -1.75
C PRO A 213 6.10 32.61 -1.59
N LEU A 214 5.15 33.32 -2.20
CA LEU A 214 3.72 33.02 -2.11
C LEU A 214 3.34 31.55 -2.46
N PRO A 215 3.92 30.90 -3.48
CA PRO A 215 3.65 29.47 -3.73
C PRO A 215 4.02 28.55 -2.57
N GLU A 216 5.10 28.88 -1.85
CA GLU A 216 5.55 28.10 -0.69
C GLU A 216 4.67 28.37 0.54
N ILE A 217 4.25 29.62 0.75
CA ILE A 217 3.26 29.97 1.79
C ILE A 217 1.95 29.23 1.52
N TRP A 218 1.40 29.35 0.31
CA TRP A 218 0.16 28.69 -0.07
C TRP A 218 0.21 27.18 0.13
N THR A 219 1.24 26.51 -0.38
CA THR A 219 1.37 25.06 -0.21
C THR A 219 1.43 24.64 1.26
N ARG A 220 2.12 25.40 2.12
CA ARG A 220 2.21 25.08 3.55
C ARG A 220 0.92 25.36 4.30
N VAL A 221 0.25 26.48 4.07
CA VAL A 221 -1.04 26.81 4.70
C VAL A 221 -2.12 25.81 4.24
N GLU A 222 -2.16 25.48 2.96
CA GLU A 222 -3.08 24.49 2.41
C GLU A 222 -2.87 23.10 3.04
N LEU A 223 -1.62 22.66 3.21
CA LEU A 223 -1.30 21.39 3.87
C LEU A 223 -1.64 21.42 5.37
N LEU A 224 -1.43 22.55 6.04
CA LEU A 224 -1.78 22.77 7.45
C LEU A 224 -3.29 22.69 7.65
N ARG A 225 -4.08 23.50 6.92
CA ARG A 225 -5.54 23.44 6.98
C ARG A 225 -6.06 22.06 6.62
N GLN A 226 -5.48 21.37 5.63
CA GLN A 226 -5.83 19.97 5.31
C GLN A 226 -5.47 18.97 6.44
N ALA A 227 -4.49 19.28 7.30
CA ALA A 227 -4.10 18.41 8.42
C ALA A 227 -5.00 18.56 9.65
N TYR A 228 -5.61 19.72 9.86
CA TYR A 228 -6.49 20.01 11.00
C TYR A 228 -7.98 19.97 10.64
N CYS A 229 -8.37 20.52 9.48
CA CYS A 229 -9.77 20.73 9.07
C CYS A 229 -10.31 19.61 8.17
N TYR A 230 -9.98 18.34 8.46
CA TYR A 230 -10.38 17.17 7.66
C TYR A 230 -11.63 16.43 8.17
N LEU A 231 -12.10 16.77 9.38
CA LEU A 231 -13.31 16.21 9.97
C LEU A 231 -14.52 17.14 9.78
N PRO A 232 -15.72 16.58 9.53
CA PRO A 232 -16.96 17.34 9.48
C PRO A 232 -17.31 17.91 10.86
N TYR A 233 -18.01 19.04 10.89
CA TYR A 233 -18.53 19.61 12.13
C TYR A 233 -19.61 18.70 12.76
N PRO A 234 -19.78 18.73 14.10
CA PRO A 234 -20.90 18.06 14.75
C PRO A 234 -22.22 18.59 14.19
N ALA A 235 -23.25 17.75 14.16
CA ALA A 235 -24.58 18.15 13.71
C ALA A 235 -25.08 19.31 14.59
N LEU A 236 -25.09 20.53 14.03
CA LEU A 236 -25.48 21.74 14.74
C LEU A 236 -26.92 21.61 15.25
N GLY A 237 -27.08 21.58 16.57
CA GLY A 237 -28.37 21.67 17.22
C GLY A 237 -28.92 23.09 17.13
N GLY A 238 -29.48 23.47 15.97
CA GLY A 238 -30.46 24.55 15.75
C GLY A 238 -30.21 25.99 16.25
N ASN A 239 -29.23 26.28 17.10
CA ASN A 239 -29.16 27.55 17.85
C ASN A 239 -27.72 27.98 18.21
N SER A 240 -26.82 27.99 17.23
CA SER A 240 -25.64 28.85 17.29
C SER A 240 -25.68 29.73 16.05
N GLY A 241 -25.63 31.04 16.24
CA GLY A 241 -25.54 32.00 15.15
C GLY A 241 -24.43 31.56 14.18
N ILE A 242 -24.68 31.74 12.89
CA ILE A 242 -23.66 31.53 11.87
C ILE A 242 -22.57 32.57 12.16
N ASP A 243 -21.54 32.20 12.90
CA ASP A 243 -20.37 33.04 13.08
C ASP A 243 -19.76 33.31 11.70
N GLU A 244 -19.48 34.58 11.42
CA GLU A 244 -18.72 35.01 10.24
C GLU A 244 -17.32 34.40 10.34
N GLY A 245 -17.09 33.26 9.66
CA GLY A 245 -15.81 32.52 9.71
C GLY A 245 -15.91 30.99 9.69
N ILE A 246 -17.12 30.42 9.74
CA ILE A 246 -17.29 28.95 9.69
C ILE A 246 -17.10 28.42 8.26
N ASP A 247 -16.19 27.46 8.10
CA ASP A 247 -15.99 26.71 6.86
C ASP A 247 -17.26 25.91 6.46
N THR A 248 -18.00 26.42 5.49
CA THR A 248 -19.28 25.83 5.05
C THR A 248 -19.14 24.44 4.46
N GLU A 249 -17.98 24.08 3.90
CA GLU A 249 -17.79 22.74 3.31
C GLU A 249 -17.60 21.64 4.35
N ARG A 250 -17.36 22.01 5.62
CA ARG A 250 -17.33 21.08 6.77
C ARG A 250 -18.72 20.82 7.36
N LEU A 251 -19.73 21.62 7.01
CA LEU A 251 -21.12 21.40 7.36
C LEU A 251 -21.72 20.33 6.44
N VAL A 252 -21.41 19.07 6.73
CA VAL A 252 -21.92 17.93 5.96
C VAL A 252 -23.17 17.37 6.63
N PHE A 253 -24.31 17.49 5.97
CA PHE A 253 -25.56 16.91 6.45
C PHE A 253 -25.68 15.45 6.03
N SER A 254 -26.48 14.66 6.75
CA SER A 254 -26.74 13.26 6.37
C SER A 254 -27.32 13.14 4.96
N ALA A 255 -28.08 14.14 4.50
CA ALA A 255 -28.63 14.19 3.15
C ALA A 255 -27.57 14.27 2.04
N ASP A 256 -26.39 14.82 2.34
CA ASP A 256 -25.30 14.99 1.37
C ASP A 256 -24.54 13.68 1.09
N VAL A 257 -24.58 12.74 2.04
CA VAL A 257 -23.81 11.47 1.97
C VAL A 257 -24.68 10.22 1.91
N CYS A 258 -25.98 10.31 2.26
CA CYS A 258 -26.86 9.14 2.34
C CYS A 258 -27.04 8.42 1.00
N SER A 259 -26.89 9.12 -0.12
CA SER A 259 -27.02 8.54 -1.47
C SER A 259 -25.89 7.57 -1.82
N TYR A 260 -24.75 7.64 -1.10
CA TYR A 260 -23.55 6.81 -1.32
C TYR A 260 -23.42 5.64 -0.34
N VAL A 261 -24.29 5.57 0.68
CA VAL A 261 -24.21 4.59 1.75
C VAL A 261 -25.47 3.75 1.78
N TYR A 262 -25.31 2.44 1.64
CA TYR A 262 -26.41 1.48 1.70
C TYR A 262 -26.14 0.46 2.80
N PRO A 263 -27.16 0.03 3.55
CA PRO A 263 -27.01 -1.05 4.51
C PRO A 263 -26.70 -2.36 3.76
N LEU A 264 -25.76 -3.14 4.29
CA LEU A 264 -25.40 -4.43 3.70
C LEU A 264 -26.52 -5.44 3.91
N LYS A 265 -26.76 -6.30 2.92
CA LYS A 265 -27.78 -7.36 3.00
C LYS A 265 -27.28 -8.53 3.85
N SER A 266 -25.98 -8.87 3.74
CA SER A 266 -25.36 -9.95 4.49
C SER A 266 -24.48 -9.44 5.64
N GLN A 267 -24.66 -10.03 6.82
CA GLN A 267 -23.82 -9.75 7.99
C GLN A 267 -22.36 -10.19 7.79
N THR A 268 -22.09 -11.17 6.91
CA THR A 268 -20.73 -11.66 6.63
C THR A 268 -19.84 -10.61 5.96
N ASN A 269 -20.45 -9.63 5.29
CA ASN A 269 -19.73 -8.60 4.55
C ASN A 269 -19.39 -7.37 5.43
N ARG A 270 -19.85 -7.34 6.69
CA ARG A 270 -19.57 -6.24 7.63
C ARG A 270 -18.08 -6.09 7.95
N LEU A 271 -17.40 -7.20 8.23
CA LEU A 271 -15.96 -7.18 8.48
C LEU A 271 -15.20 -6.63 7.28
N HIS A 272 -15.61 -7.01 6.06
CA HIS A 272 -15.03 -6.49 4.83
C HIS A 272 -15.22 -4.97 4.72
N LEU A 273 -16.44 -4.45 4.91
CA LEU A 273 -16.71 -3.01 4.91
C LEU A 273 -15.81 -2.26 5.90
N TYR A 274 -15.72 -2.74 7.15
CA TYR A 274 -14.94 -2.08 8.19
C TYR A 274 -13.44 -2.09 7.87
N LEU A 275 -12.92 -3.17 7.29
CA LEU A 275 -11.52 -3.23 6.81
C LEU A 275 -11.28 -2.30 5.61
N LEU A 276 -12.25 -2.11 4.72
CA LEU A 276 -12.17 -1.12 3.64
C LEU A 276 -12.14 0.31 4.19
N ILE A 277 -12.95 0.62 5.21
CA ILE A 277 -12.95 1.92 5.90
C ILE A 277 -11.57 2.18 6.51
N VAL A 278 -11.03 1.21 7.25
CA VAL A 278 -9.67 1.24 7.82
C VAL A 278 -8.62 1.49 6.72
N GLN A 279 -8.70 0.83 5.58
CA GLN A 279 -7.79 1.03 4.44
C GLN A 279 -7.90 2.43 3.81
N VAL A 280 -9.12 2.98 3.67
CA VAL A 280 -9.33 4.35 3.17
C VAL A 280 -8.78 5.41 4.13
N THR A 281 -8.62 5.10 5.42
CA THR A 281 -7.91 5.97 6.38
C THR A 281 -6.37 5.84 6.33
N LYS A 282 -5.82 5.26 5.27
CA LYS A 282 -4.37 5.09 5.03
C LYS A 282 -3.67 4.12 6.01
N ILE A 283 -4.41 3.33 6.80
CA ILE A 283 -3.82 2.31 7.68
C ILE A 283 -3.30 1.14 6.83
N PRO A 284 -2.01 0.77 6.93
CA PRO A 284 -1.43 -0.28 6.12
C PRO A 284 -1.74 -1.69 6.68
N VAL A 285 -2.90 -2.24 6.31
CA VAL A 285 -3.35 -3.57 6.75
C VAL A 285 -2.87 -4.71 5.84
N VAL A 286 -2.59 -4.41 4.56
CA VAL A 286 -2.42 -5.42 3.52
C VAL A 286 -0.94 -5.68 3.23
N ARG A 287 -0.43 -6.83 3.67
CA ARG A 287 0.95 -7.29 3.42
C ARG A 287 1.05 -8.39 2.36
N SER A 288 0.10 -9.33 2.36
CA SER A 288 0.05 -10.49 1.45
C SER A 288 -0.78 -10.21 0.19
N HIS A 289 -0.40 -10.81 -0.93
CA HIS A 289 -1.11 -10.79 -2.20
C HIS A 289 -2.52 -11.36 -2.09
N CYS A 290 -2.73 -12.48 -1.39
CA CYS A 290 -4.07 -13.07 -1.27
C CYS A 290 -5.04 -12.15 -0.50
N LEU A 291 -4.60 -11.56 0.62
CA LEU A 291 -5.41 -10.55 1.32
C LEU A 291 -5.64 -9.31 0.44
N ALA A 292 -4.64 -8.89 -0.32
CA ALA A 292 -4.78 -7.80 -1.27
C ALA A 292 -5.83 -8.11 -2.33
N ASP A 293 -5.88 -9.33 -2.86
CA ASP A 293 -6.87 -9.78 -3.85
C ASP A 293 -8.28 -9.79 -3.25
N ARG A 294 -8.42 -10.27 -2.00
CA ARG A 294 -9.70 -10.34 -1.29
C ARG A 294 -10.28 -8.97 -0.95
N LEU A 295 -9.42 -8.04 -0.52
CA LEU A 295 -9.79 -6.65 -0.20
C LEU A 295 -9.72 -5.70 -1.41
N CYS A 296 -9.33 -6.19 -2.61
CA CYS A 296 -9.23 -5.37 -3.81
C CYS A 296 -10.63 -5.10 -4.40
N THR A 297 -11.39 -4.24 -3.74
CA THR A 297 -12.67 -3.75 -4.24
C THR A 297 -12.50 -2.57 -5.20
N ARG A 298 -11.59 -2.72 -6.18
CA ARG A 298 -11.23 -1.67 -7.14
C ARG A 298 -11.91 -1.88 -8.48
N ILE A 299 -12.16 -0.77 -9.18
CA ILE A 299 -12.36 -0.79 -10.62
C ILE A 299 -11.02 -1.17 -11.26
N LYS A 300 -11.01 -2.17 -12.17
CA LYS A 300 -9.77 -2.73 -12.78
C LYS A 300 -8.85 -1.65 -13.39
N GLN A 301 -9.42 -0.52 -13.80
CA GLN A 301 -8.76 0.61 -14.45
C GLN A 301 -8.20 1.66 -13.47
N ILE A 302 -8.62 1.65 -12.19
CA ILE A 302 -8.09 2.56 -11.15
C ILE A 302 -6.84 1.94 -10.52
N GLY A 303 -5.81 2.76 -10.31
CA GLY A 303 -4.59 2.37 -9.58
C GLY A 303 -4.86 1.84 -8.15
N GLU A 304 -3.84 1.27 -7.49
CA GLU A 304 -4.07 0.53 -6.24
C GLU A 304 -4.44 1.39 -5.03
N SER A 305 -3.62 2.40 -4.78
CA SER A 305 -3.81 3.44 -3.77
C SER A 305 -2.84 4.56 -4.14
N GLU A 306 -3.24 5.80 -3.87
CA GLU A 306 -2.37 6.98 -3.90
C GLU A 306 -1.63 7.19 -2.56
N ALA A 307 -2.01 6.46 -1.51
CA ALA A 307 -1.39 6.57 -0.20
C ALA A 307 -0.11 5.71 -0.13
N ILE A 308 1.05 6.36 -0.03
CA ILE A 308 2.36 5.71 0.12
C ILE A 308 2.48 4.94 1.44
N GLU A 309 1.71 5.37 2.45
CA GLU A 309 1.65 4.78 3.79
C GLU A 309 1.28 3.29 3.74
N MET A 310 0.54 2.85 2.72
CA MET A 310 0.17 1.44 2.50
C MET A 310 1.40 0.52 2.37
N MET A 311 2.55 1.03 1.87
CA MET A 311 3.79 0.25 1.80
C MET A 311 4.40 -0.06 3.16
N LEU A 312 4.01 0.68 4.21
CA LEU A 312 4.52 0.50 5.56
C LEU A 312 3.94 -0.76 6.26
N ALA A 313 3.09 -1.52 5.56
CA ALA A 313 2.54 -2.80 6.06
C ALA A 313 3.64 -3.78 6.48
N VAL A 314 4.80 -3.75 5.82
CA VAL A 314 5.98 -4.58 6.17
C VAL A 314 6.55 -4.25 7.55
N LEU A 315 6.42 -2.99 7.98
CA LEU A 315 6.87 -2.53 9.30
C LEU A 315 5.83 -2.85 10.38
N ALA A 316 4.53 -2.76 10.05
CA ALA A 316 3.44 -3.06 10.96
C ALA A 316 3.31 -4.57 11.25
N ASP A 317 3.33 -5.39 10.19
CA ASP A 317 3.23 -6.86 10.28
C ASP A 317 4.55 -7.50 9.85
N ARG A 318 5.49 -7.57 10.79
CA ARG A 318 6.83 -8.06 10.54
C ARG A 318 6.81 -9.58 10.36
N HIS A 319 7.10 -10.06 9.15
CA HIS A 319 7.07 -11.48 8.81
C HIS A 319 8.09 -12.34 9.61
N THR A 320 9.21 -11.80 10.09
CA THR A 320 10.20 -12.52 10.94
C THR A 320 11.09 -11.61 11.80
N TYR A 321 11.50 -12.10 12.97
CA TYR A 321 12.58 -11.52 13.78
C TYR A 321 13.95 -12.19 13.60
N THR A 322 14.04 -13.33 12.89
CA THR A 322 15.30 -14.08 12.75
C THR A 322 16.37 -13.35 11.92
N SER A 323 15.94 -12.51 10.96
CA SER A 323 16.85 -11.77 10.10
C SER A 323 17.49 -10.59 10.84
N SER A 324 18.82 -10.47 10.76
CA SER A 324 19.59 -9.44 11.45
C SER A 324 19.16 -8.03 11.03
N VAL A 325 18.86 -7.19 12.03
CA VAL A 325 18.43 -5.78 11.89
C VAL A 325 19.41 -4.94 11.04
N LYS A 326 20.68 -5.33 10.97
CA LYS A 326 21.71 -4.61 10.21
C LYS A 326 21.47 -4.60 8.68
N HIS A 327 20.88 -5.65 8.11
CA HIS A 327 20.65 -5.74 6.66
C HIS A 327 19.30 -5.15 6.24
N THR A 328 18.33 -5.07 7.16
CA THR A 328 16.98 -4.53 6.91
C THR A 328 16.84 -3.03 7.23
N GLY A 329 17.78 -2.47 8.01
CA GLY A 329 17.78 -1.06 8.40
C GLY A 329 17.84 -0.11 7.19
N ASN A 330 18.74 -0.35 6.23
CA ASN A 330 18.91 0.53 5.07
C ASN A 330 17.62 0.63 4.24
N PHE A 331 16.97 -0.50 3.96
CA PHE A 331 15.71 -0.51 3.23
C PHE A 331 14.58 0.21 3.98
N SER A 332 14.45 -0.04 5.28
CA SER A 332 13.41 0.57 6.10
C SER A 332 13.58 2.10 6.15
N VAL A 333 14.82 2.58 6.21
CA VAL A 333 15.14 4.01 6.12
C VAL A 333 14.84 4.58 4.74
N ALA A 334 15.20 3.87 3.66
CA ALA A 334 14.88 4.29 2.29
C ALA A 334 13.37 4.38 2.06
N LEU A 335 12.62 3.39 2.57
CA LEU A 335 11.15 3.35 2.54
C LEU A 335 10.54 4.54 3.27
N LEU A 336 11.01 4.85 4.47
CA LEU A 336 10.50 6.00 5.22
C LEU A 336 10.87 7.34 4.60
N ASN A 337 12.05 7.45 3.98
CA ASN A 337 12.41 8.65 3.24
C ASN A 337 11.48 8.82 2.03
N LEU A 338 11.19 7.75 1.28
CA LEU A 338 10.20 7.82 0.19
C LEU A 338 8.80 8.15 0.72
N ALA A 339 8.37 7.53 1.83
CA ALA A 339 7.08 7.83 2.44
C ALA A 339 6.97 9.30 2.87
N ARG A 340 8.00 9.85 3.51
CA ARG A 340 8.08 11.27 3.90
C ARG A 340 7.92 12.23 2.71
N GLU A 341 8.44 11.84 1.56
CA GLU A 341 8.41 12.68 0.36
C GLU A 341 7.09 12.63 -0.38
N MET A 342 6.33 11.55 -0.22
CA MET A 342 5.13 11.26 -1.02
C MET A 342 3.83 11.29 -0.21
N SER A 343 3.90 11.24 1.12
CA SER A 343 2.73 11.30 1.98
C SER A 343 1.99 12.64 1.85
N VAL A 344 0.68 12.62 2.08
CA VAL A 344 -0.21 13.79 1.96
C VAL A 344 -1.06 13.85 3.21
N THR A 345 -1.34 15.05 3.72
CA THR A 345 -2.21 15.26 4.88
C THR A 345 -3.68 14.90 4.54
N PRO A 346 -4.51 14.53 5.51
CA PRO A 346 -4.14 14.14 6.87
C PRO A 346 -3.36 12.81 6.84
N SER A 347 -2.35 12.67 7.70
CA SER A 347 -1.48 11.48 7.77
C SER A 347 -0.90 11.34 9.17
N PHE A 348 -0.69 10.11 9.61
CA PHE A 348 -0.08 9.80 10.92
C PHE A 348 1.46 9.92 10.90
N MET A 349 2.03 10.35 9.78
CA MET A 349 3.48 10.47 9.63
C MET A 349 4.04 11.62 10.49
N PRO A 350 5.01 11.36 11.40
CA PRO A 350 5.49 12.34 12.40
C PRO A 350 6.22 13.59 11.88
N HIS A 351 6.32 13.78 10.56
CA HIS A 351 6.90 15.01 9.99
C HIS A 351 5.85 16.07 9.68
N PHE A 352 4.57 15.69 9.60
CA PHE A 352 3.48 16.65 9.46
C PHE A 352 3.08 17.20 10.83
N LEU A 353 2.75 18.49 10.82
CA LEU A 353 2.00 19.13 11.90
C LEU A 353 0.56 18.58 11.88
N GLY A 354 -0.03 18.37 13.06
CA GLY A 354 -1.34 17.69 13.18
C GLY A 354 -1.30 16.16 13.04
N SER A 355 -0.11 15.54 12.91
CA SER A 355 0.00 14.07 12.83
C SER A 355 -0.51 13.34 14.07
N ASP A 356 -0.39 13.94 15.25
CA ASP A 356 -0.91 13.40 16.50
C ASP A 356 -2.46 13.39 16.51
N LEU A 357 -3.10 14.41 15.94
CA LEU A 357 -4.57 14.46 15.79
C LEU A 357 -5.09 13.32 14.91
N TYR A 358 -4.41 13.08 13.80
CA TYR A 358 -4.77 11.98 12.92
C TYR A 358 -4.46 10.61 13.55
N GLU A 359 -3.34 10.49 14.27
CA GLU A 359 -3.03 9.30 15.06
C GLU A 359 -4.16 8.95 16.04
N ASP A 360 -4.68 9.94 16.78
CA ASP A 360 -5.77 9.73 17.73
C ASP A 360 -7.10 9.39 17.05
N THR A 361 -7.42 10.04 15.92
CA THR A 361 -8.62 9.76 15.12
C THR A 361 -8.63 8.32 14.60
N VAL A 362 -7.52 7.89 14.01
CA VAL A 362 -7.31 6.52 13.50
C VAL A 362 -7.31 5.50 14.64
N SER A 363 -6.70 5.84 15.78
CA SER A 363 -6.71 4.99 16.98
C SER A 363 -8.12 4.81 17.53
N GLY A 364 -8.90 5.89 17.60
CA GLY A 364 -10.30 5.87 18.02
C GLY A 364 -11.16 5.05 17.09
N LEU A 365 -10.99 5.22 15.77
CA LEU A 365 -11.69 4.44 14.75
C LEU A 365 -11.49 2.94 14.94
N LEU A 366 -10.25 2.47 15.14
CA LEU A 366 -9.98 1.04 15.35
C LEU A 366 -10.67 0.49 16.61
N LEU A 367 -10.73 1.29 17.69
CA LEU A 367 -11.44 0.88 18.91
C LEU A 367 -12.96 0.89 18.71
N LYS A 368 -13.52 1.88 18.02
CA LYS A 368 -14.95 1.91 17.64
C LYS A 368 -15.33 0.76 16.71
N CYS A 369 -14.45 0.40 15.78
CA CYS A 369 -14.61 -0.82 14.98
C CYS A 369 -14.62 -2.07 15.87
N SER A 370 -13.80 -2.16 16.93
CA SER A 370 -13.87 -3.30 17.85
C SER A 370 -15.18 -3.34 18.66
N GLU A 371 -15.69 -2.19 19.11
CA GLU A 371 -16.97 -2.05 19.80
C GLU A 371 -18.13 -2.54 18.92
N ALA A 372 -18.09 -2.23 17.62
CA ALA A 372 -19.08 -2.67 16.65
C ALA A 372 -19.21 -4.20 16.52
N PHE A 373 -18.18 -4.94 16.90
CA PHE A 373 -18.14 -6.40 16.89
C PHE A 373 -18.12 -7.00 18.31
N ALA A 374 -18.64 -6.30 19.33
CA ALA A 374 -18.66 -6.80 20.72
C ALA A 374 -19.23 -8.23 20.88
N HIS A 375 -20.19 -8.62 20.03
CA HIS A 375 -20.78 -9.97 20.04
C HIS A 375 -20.05 -11.01 19.17
N GLU A 376 -19.09 -10.59 18.35
CA GLU A 376 -18.29 -11.42 17.45
C GLU A 376 -16.81 -11.37 17.85
N GLU A 377 -16.41 -12.23 18.78
CA GLU A 377 -15.07 -12.23 19.37
C GLU A 377 -13.93 -12.28 18.35
N ASN A 378 -14.05 -13.07 17.28
CA ASN A 378 -13.01 -13.17 16.25
C ASN A 378 -12.81 -11.84 15.51
N SER A 379 -13.90 -11.23 15.05
CA SER A 379 -13.91 -9.93 14.36
C SER A 379 -13.42 -8.81 15.29
N ARG A 380 -13.88 -8.79 16.55
CA ARG A 380 -13.44 -7.83 17.58
C ARG A 380 -11.93 -7.86 17.78
N ARG A 381 -11.37 -9.06 17.94
CA ARG A 381 -9.93 -9.27 18.18
C ARG A 381 -9.08 -8.75 17.03
N ILE A 382 -9.56 -8.81 15.78
CA ILE A 382 -8.84 -8.30 14.61
C ILE A 382 -8.61 -6.79 14.76
N PHE A 383 -9.63 -5.99 15.09
CA PHE A 383 -9.47 -4.54 15.21
C PHE A 383 -8.57 -4.13 16.37
N ILE A 384 -8.64 -4.84 17.51
CA ILE A 384 -7.71 -4.63 18.63
C ILE A 384 -6.27 -4.99 18.23
N LEU A 385 -6.09 -6.08 17.48
CA LEU A 385 -4.79 -6.48 16.95
C LEU A 385 -4.24 -5.46 15.94
N LEU A 386 -5.09 -4.92 15.06
CA LEU A 386 -4.73 -3.82 14.16
C LEU A 386 -4.35 -2.56 14.94
N TRP A 387 -5.02 -2.27 16.05
CA TRP A 387 -4.67 -1.15 16.94
C TRP A 387 -3.27 -1.33 17.53
N PHE A 388 -2.94 -2.52 18.04
CA PHE A 388 -1.58 -2.81 18.54
C PHE A 388 -0.52 -2.69 17.43
N ARG A 389 -0.80 -3.25 16.25
CA ARG A 389 0.10 -3.14 15.08
C ARG A 389 0.30 -1.70 14.64
N PHE A 390 -0.74 -0.87 14.71
CA PHE A 390 -0.67 0.55 14.39
C PHE A 390 0.21 1.32 15.40
N LYS A 391 0.04 1.09 16.71
CA LYS A 391 0.91 1.71 17.73
C LYS A 391 2.37 1.27 17.62
N ARG A 392 2.60 -0.01 17.27
CA ARG A 392 3.95 -0.54 16.99
C ARG A 392 4.55 0.07 15.72
N LEU A 393 3.76 0.22 14.66
CA LEU A 393 4.18 0.92 13.45
C LEU A 393 4.64 2.35 13.76
N LEU A 394 3.86 3.12 14.53
CA LEU A 394 4.21 4.49 14.89
C LEU A 394 5.48 4.58 15.72
N LEU A 395 5.69 3.64 16.65
CA LEU A 395 6.95 3.50 17.38
C LEU A 395 8.14 3.33 16.43
N VAL A 396 8.05 2.40 15.48
CA VAL A 396 9.10 2.12 14.50
C VAL A 396 9.37 3.34 13.61
N ILE A 397 8.32 4.02 13.13
CA ILE A 397 8.43 5.24 12.33
C ILE A 397 9.16 6.34 13.12
N ARG A 398 8.70 6.65 14.35
CA ARG A 398 9.32 7.68 15.20
C ARG A 398 10.77 7.35 15.51
N LYS A 399 11.09 6.07 15.77
CA LYS A 399 12.47 5.60 16.01
C LYS A 399 13.36 5.82 14.78
N LEU A 400 12.93 5.35 13.62
CA LEU A 400 13.71 5.47 12.38
C LEU A 400 13.84 6.94 11.91
N MET A 401 12.86 7.78 12.24
CA MET A 401 12.92 9.23 12.00
C MET A 401 13.70 10.01 13.07
N LYS A 402 14.23 9.34 14.11
CA LYS A 402 14.90 9.96 15.27
C LYS A 402 14.05 11.01 16.00
N LYS A 403 12.72 10.80 16.04
CA LYS A 403 11.73 11.64 16.73
C LYS A 403 11.06 10.92 17.92
N LEU A 404 11.67 9.84 18.43
CA LEU A 404 11.11 9.09 19.55
C LEU A 404 11.41 9.80 20.88
N THR A 405 10.36 10.14 21.63
CA THR A 405 10.46 10.76 22.96
C THR A 405 10.11 9.77 24.07
N GLU A 406 10.71 9.92 25.24
CA GLU A 406 10.38 9.08 26.40
C GLU A 406 8.95 9.30 26.91
N ALA A 407 8.44 10.53 26.80
CA ALA A 407 7.07 10.86 27.17
C ALA A 407 6.06 10.05 26.35
N TYR A 408 6.25 10.02 25.02
CA TYR A 408 5.45 9.20 24.11
C TYR A 408 5.50 7.71 24.46
N LEU A 409 6.68 7.17 24.76
CA LEU A 409 6.81 5.77 25.19
C LEU A 409 6.02 5.47 26.47
N LYS A 410 6.06 6.36 27.46
CA LYS A 410 5.31 6.19 28.72
C LYS A 410 3.81 6.24 28.47
N GLU A 411 3.35 7.17 27.64
CA GLU A 411 1.94 7.32 27.27
C GLU A 411 1.41 6.09 26.52
N VAL A 412 2.09 5.65 25.46
CA VAL A 412 1.65 4.50 24.66
C VAL A 412 1.65 3.21 25.50
N ARG A 413 2.67 3.00 26.34
CA ARG A 413 2.68 1.88 27.30
C ARG A 413 1.49 1.94 28.25
N HIS A 414 1.13 3.13 28.72
CA HIS A 414 -0.03 3.31 29.59
C HIS A 414 -1.32 2.91 28.86
N ARG A 415 -1.55 3.43 27.64
CA ARG A 415 -2.72 3.10 26.81
C ARG A 415 -2.80 1.59 26.49
N ILE A 416 -1.68 0.95 26.12
CA ILE A 416 -1.62 -0.51 25.88
C ILE A 416 -2.03 -1.28 27.15
N ARG A 417 -1.45 -0.93 28.31
CA ARG A 417 -1.76 -1.62 29.57
C ARG A 417 -3.20 -1.40 30.03
N GLN A 418 -3.79 -0.23 29.76
CA GLN A 418 -5.22 0.02 30.02
C GLN A 418 -6.09 -0.96 29.22
N LEU A 419 -5.83 -1.13 27.93
CA LEU A 419 -6.59 -2.08 27.10
C LEU A 419 -6.41 -3.54 27.53
N LEU A 420 -5.20 -3.94 27.94
CA LEU A 420 -4.92 -5.29 28.44
C LEU A 420 -5.57 -5.58 29.81
N ARG A 421 -5.85 -4.53 30.60
CA ARG A 421 -6.51 -4.67 31.92
C ARG A 421 -8.01 -4.94 31.81
N LEU A 422 -8.64 -4.69 30.67
CA LEU A 422 -10.04 -5.01 30.43
C LEU A 422 -10.26 -6.53 30.52
N GLU A 423 -11.33 -6.95 31.20
CA GLU A 423 -11.57 -8.37 31.54
C GLU A 423 -11.62 -9.26 30.30
N GLU A 424 -12.24 -8.79 29.22
CA GLU A 424 -12.33 -9.46 27.92
C GLU A 424 -10.97 -9.72 27.25
N ASN A 425 -9.95 -8.92 27.59
CA ASN A 425 -8.64 -8.95 26.91
C ASN A 425 -7.57 -9.68 27.73
N ARG A 426 -7.81 -9.92 29.02
CA ARG A 426 -6.81 -10.53 29.94
C ARG A 426 -6.41 -11.94 29.55
N HIS A 427 -7.30 -12.67 28.87
CA HIS A 427 -7.08 -14.08 28.52
C HIS A 427 -6.51 -14.28 27.11
N VAL A 428 -6.28 -13.20 26.34
CA VAL A 428 -5.85 -13.30 24.94
C VAL A 428 -4.32 -13.19 24.84
N ALA A 429 -3.64 -14.34 24.77
CA ALA A 429 -2.17 -14.42 24.70
C ALA A 429 -1.56 -13.63 23.51
N ARG A 430 -2.31 -13.55 22.39
CA ARG A 430 -1.91 -12.79 21.21
C ARG A 430 -1.66 -11.30 21.52
N PHE A 431 -2.45 -10.68 22.39
CA PHE A 431 -2.28 -9.26 22.73
C PHE A 431 -1.01 -9.01 23.55
N PHE A 432 -0.67 -9.93 24.46
CA PHE A 432 0.60 -9.87 25.18
C PHE A 432 1.81 -10.08 24.27
N THR A 433 1.67 -10.87 23.19
CA THR A 433 2.71 -11.00 22.16
C THR A 433 2.99 -9.68 21.48
N GLU A 434 1.95 -8.93 21.09
CA GLU A 434 2.14 -7.61 20.47
C GLU A 434 2.74 -6.59 21.46
N LEU A 435 2.41 -6.66 22.76
CA LEU A 435 3.09 -5.86 23.79
C LEU A 435 4.58 -6.22 23.91
N ALA A 436 4.92 -7.51 23.90
CA ALA A 436 6.30 -7.94 23.97
C ALA A 436 7.09 -7.51 22.71
N MET A 437 6.47 -7.59 21.53
CA MET A 437 7.02 -7.05 20.28
C MET A 437 7.21 -5.54 20.34
N PHE A 438 6.27 -4.80 20.93
CA PHE A 438 6.39 -3.36 21.14
C PHE A 438 7.59 -3.01 22.04
N GLU A 439 7.74 -3.68 23.18
CA GLU A 439 8.88 -3.44 24.08
C GLU A 439 10.21 -3.84 23.42
N PHE A 440 10.23 -4.93 22.63
CA PHE A 440 11.42 -5.35 21.91
C PHE A 440 11.85 -4.33 20.85
N GLU A 441 10.90 -3.76 20.10
CA GLU A 441 11.18 -2.78 19.05
C GLU A 441 11.53 -1.39 19.60
N ALA A 442 11.04 -1.06 20.80
CA ALA A 442 11.41 0.16 21.51
C ALA A 442 12.89 0.18 21.91
N LEU A 443 13.48 -0.99 22.18
CA LEU A 443 14.87 -1.13 22.61
C LEU A 443 15.85 -0.97 21.45
N ASP A 444 17.00 -0.33 21.71
CA ASP A 444 18.13 -0.40 20.78
C ASP A 444 18.78 -1.78 20.81
N TRP A 445 19.48 -2.12 19.73
CA TRP A 445 20.11 -3.44 19.59
C TRP A 445 21.09 -3.78 20.72
N ASN A 446 21.73 -2.78 21.32
CA ASN A 446 22.70 -2.99 22.39
C ASN A 446 22.05 -3.00 23.79
N ASN A 447 20.78 -2.60 23.90
CA ASN A 447 20.08 -2.55 25.18
C ASN A 447 19.60 -3.93 25.60
N ASP A 448 19.42 -4.11 26.91
CA ASP A 448 18.99 -5.37 27.53
C ASP A 448 17.56 -5.75 27.08
N PRO A 449 17.35 -6.93 26.46
CA PRO A 449 16.03 -7.39 26.01
C PRO A 449 15.11 -7.89 27.13
N SER A 450 15.56 -7.87 28.40
CA SER A 450 14.78 -8.34 29.56
C SER A 450 13.33 -7.85 29.62
N PRO A 451 12.98 -6.57 29.35
CA PRO A 451 11.59 -6.11 29.43
C PRO A 451 10.62 -6.88 28.51
N ALA A 452 11.04 -7.16 27.28
CA ALA A 452 10.24 -7.92 26.33
C ALA A 452 10.19 -9.41 26.73
N PHE A 453 11.32 -9.97 27.16
CA PHE A 453 11.43 -11.38 27.54
C PHE A 453 10.67 -11.69 28.83
N ASN A 454 10.58 -10.75 29.77
CA ASN A 454 9.79 -10.89 30.99
C ASN A 454 8.28 -10.99 30.68
N VAL A 455 7.79 -10.27 29.66
CA VAL A 455 6.40 -10.41 29.22
C VAL A 455 6.15 -11.81 28.67
N PHE A 456 7.06 -12.33 27.83
CA PHE A 456 6.97 -13.71 27.34
C PHE A 456 7.00 -14.74 28.47
N GLN A 457 7.93 -14.60 29.43
CA GLN A 457 8.02 -15.49 30.59
C GLN A 457 6.74 -15.46 31.43
N HIS A 458 6.18 -14.27 31.69
CA HIS A 458 4.92 -14.14 32.40
C HIS A 458 3.77 -14.87 31.70
N VAL A 459 3.66 -14.79 30.37
CA VAL A 459 2.64 -15.51 29.60
C VAL A 459 2.85 -17.02 29.69
N VAL A 460 4.10 -17.49 29.63
CA VAL A 460 4.46 -18.90 29.77
C VAL A 460 4.11 -19.43 31.17
N ASP A 461 4.46 -18.69 32.22
CA ASP A 461 4.19 -19.06 33.61
C ASP A 461 2.69 -19.05 33.92
N TRP A 462 1.97 -18.05 33.42
CA TRP A 462 0.52 -17.95 33.54
C TRP A 462 -0.18 -19.17 32.92
N GLN A 463 0.22 -19.56 31.71
CA GLN A 463 -0.39 -20.68 30.99
C GLN A 463 -0.06 -22.04 31.62
N ARG A 464 1.15 -22.18 32.16
CA ARG A 464 1.53 -23.34 32.97
C ARG A 464 0.57 -23.52 34.16
N SER A 465 0.18 -22.44 34.82
CA SER A 465 -0.74 -22.52 35.97
C SER A 465 -2.17 -22.91 35.59
N SER A 466 -2.58 -22.65 34.34
CA SER A 466 -3.91 -22.96 33.81
C SER A 466 -4.07 -24.40 33.30
N ASN A 467 -2.99 -25.18 33.18
CA ASN A 467 -2.99 -26.55 32.60
C ASN A 467 -3.63 -26.65 31.19
N GLU A 468 -3.69 -25.55 30.44
CA GLU A 468 -4.12 -25.60 29.04
C GLU A 468 -3.07 -26.33 28.20
N SER A 469 -3.49 -27.17 27.24
CA SER A 469 -2.53 -27.79 26.32
C SER A 469 -1.97 -26.75 25.35
N LEU A 470 -0.69 -26.89 24.96
CA LEU A 470 -0.03 -26.06 23.93
C LEU A 470 -0.52 -26.41 22.50
N ASP A 471 -1.83 -26.57 22.34
CA ASP A 471 -2.51 -26.81 21.07
C ASP A 471 -3.12 -25.52 20.49
N ASN A 472 -3.30 -24.50 21.33
CA ASN A 472 -3.84 -23.21 20.91
C ASN A 472 -2.82 -22.47 20.01
N PRO A 473 -3.20 -22.09 18.76
CA PRO A 473 -2.29 -21.42 17.83
C PRO A 473 -1.78 -20.07 18.34
N ASP A 474 -2.54 -19.35 19.16
CA ASP A 474 -2.09 -18.08 19.74
C ASP A 474 -0.95 -18.27 20.75
N LEU A 475 -0.97 -19.39 21.51
CA LEU A 475 0.13 -19.76 22.39
C LEU A 475 1.35 -20.23 21.61
N MET A 476 1.16 -21.07 20.59
CA MET A 476 2.26 -21.46 19.69
C MET A 476 2.94 -20.23 19.08
N HIS A 477 2.17 -19.21 18.71
CA HIS A 477 2.71 -17.96 18.18
C HIS A 477 3.62 -17.24 19.19
N VAL A 478 3.23 -17.18 20.46
CA VAL A 478 4.03 -16.58 21.55
C VAL A 478 5.41 -17.24 21.61
N TYR A 479 5.45 -18.58 21.65
CA TYR A 479 6.70 -19.34 21.74
C TYR A 479 7.59 -19.16 20.50
N VAL A 480 6.99 -19.19 19.30
CA VAL A 480 7.74 -19.02 18.05
C VAL A 480 8.35 -17.63 17.97
N ILE A 481 7.59 -16.56 18.22
CA ILE A 481 8.14 -15.18 18.18
C ILE A 481 9.20 -14.98 19.25
N TYR A 482 9.00 -15.52 20.45
CA TYR A 482 10.02 -15.45 21.51
C TYR A 482 11.31 -16.15 21.09
N ALA A 483 11.21 -17.35 20.49
CA ALA A 483 12.36 -18.06 19.95
C ALA A 483 13.07 -17.27 18.84
N GLU A 484 12.34 -16.62 17.93
CA GLU A 484 12.94 -15.80 16.88
C GLU A 484 13.69 -14.58 17.42
N MET A 485 13.15 -13.93 18.44
CA MET A 485 13.85 -12.81 19.10
C MET A 485 15.12 -13.31 19.81
N LEU A 486 15.10 -14.48 20.44
CA LEU A 486 16.29 -15.12 21.01
C LEU A 486 17.33 -15.48 19.94
N ILE A 487 16.90 -16.01 18.78
CA ILE A 487 17.77 -16.25 17.62
C ILE A 487 18.44 -14.96 17.17
N SER A 488 17.67 -13.86 17.09
CA SER A 488 18.21 -12.56 16.70
C SER A 488 19.31 -12.08 17.67
N ARG A 489 19.13 -12.32 18.98
CA ARG A 489 20.09 -11.97 20.04
C ARG A 489 21.20 -13.02 20.24
N ASN A 490 21.30 -14.02 19.38
CA ASN A 490 22.25 -15.13 19.43
C ASN A 490 22.13 -16.07 20.66
N ASP A 491 21.01 -16.07 21.40
CA ASP A 491 20.78 -17.02 22.50
C ASP A 491 20.15 -18.33 21.98
N ARG A 492 20.99 -19.15 21.34
CA ARG A 492 20.56 -20.38 20.65
C ARG A 492 20.01 -21.45 21.59
N LYS A 493 20.53 -21.54 22.81
CA LYS A 493 20.16 -22.61 23.76
C LYS A 493 18.72 -22.44 24.22
N LYS A 494 18.36 -21.24 24.67
CA LYS A 494 16.99 -20.93 25.07
C LYS A 494 16.03 -20.93 23.88
N ALA A 495 16.46 -20.45 22.72
CA ALA A 495 15.63 -20.54 21.51
C ALA A 495 15.27 -21.99 21.17
N LEU A 496 16.24 -22.90 21.24
CA LEU A 496 16.02 -24.32 20.98
C LEU A 496 15.10 -24.96 22.03
N GLU A 497 15.24 -24.61 23.31
CA GLU A 497 14.33 -25.07 24.37
C GLU A 497 12.88 -24.64 24.10
N MET A 498 12.65 -23.36 23.77
CA MET A 498 11.31 -22.86 23.45
C MET A 498 10.68 -23.50 22.21
N LEU A 499 11.49 -23.82 21.19
CA LEU A 499 11.00 -24.53 20.00
C LEU A 499 10.69 -26.01 20.29
N ILE A 500 11.52 -26.68 21.11
CA ILE A 500 11.25 -28.06 21.53
C ILE A 500 9.96 -28.14 22.35
N CYS A 501 9.65 -27.14 23.18
CA CYS A 501 8.38 -27.04 23.90
C CYS A 501 7.19 -27.14 22.94
N VAL A 502 7.23 -26.38 21.85
CA VAL A 502 6.19 -26.38 20.81
C VAL A 502 6.15 -27.73 20.06
N CYS A 503 7.30 -28.30 19.72
CA CYS A 503 7.38 -29.61 19.06
C CYS A 503 6.82 -30.76 19.93
N LEU A 504 6.95 -30.67 21.26
CA LEU A 504 6.44 -31.64 22.22
C LEU A 504 5.02 -31.33 22.72
N GLN A 505 4.46 -30.16 22.37
CA GLN A 505 3.21 -29.62 22.91
C GLN A 505 3.21 -29.52 24.46
N LYS A 506 4.38 -29.28 25.06
CA LYS A 506 4.58 -29.13 26.52
C LYS A 506 5.02 -27.69 26.87
N HIS A 507 4.66 -27.22 28.06
CA HIS A 507 5.13 -25.90 28.55
C HIS A 507 6.57 -25.96 29.08
N ALA A 508 7.28 -24.83 29.02
CA ALA A 508 8.60 -24.66 29.62
C ALA A 508 8.48 -24.46 31.15
N PRO A 509 9.48 -24.86 31.97
CA PRO A 509 10.70 -25.59 31.60
C PRO A 509 10.45 -27.09 31.40
N ILE A 510 11.20 -27.69 30.47
CA ILE A 510 11.13 -29.12 30.16
C ILE A 510 12.07 -29.92 31.09
N ASP A 511 11.70 -31.15 31.43
CA ASP A 511 12.60 -32.07 32.13
C ASP A 511 13.89 -32.33 31.31
N PRO A 512 15.06 -32.45 31.95
CA PRO A 512 16.35 -32.58 31.25
C PRO A 512 16.43 -33.80 30.31
N GLU A 513 15.64 -34.85 30.55
CA GLU A 513 15.52 -36.05 29.70
C GLU A 513 14.80 -35.74 28.38
N ASP A 514 13.66 -35.04 28.42
CA ASP A 514 12.90 -34.61 27.24
C ASP A 514 13.66 -33.56 26.39
N SER A 515 14.55 -32.77 27.02
CA SER A 515 15.47 -31.85 26.33
C SER A 515 16.59 -32.58 25.56
N ALA A 516 16.92 -33.81 25.98
CA ALA A 516 17.94 -34.63 25.32
C ALA A 516 17.41 -35.31 24.04
N ASP A 517 16.14 -35.72 24.02
CA ASP A 517 15.50 -36.45 22.92
C ASP A 517 14.99 -35.54 21.78
N LYS A 518 15.93 -34.79 21.20
CA LYS A 518 15.69 -33.85 20.09
C LYS A 518 15.09 -34.51 18.84
N SER A 519 15.40 -35.79 18.60
CA SER A 519 14.84 -36.57 17.49
C SER A 519 13.37 -36.94 17.71
N ALA A 520 12.98 -37.27 18.94
CA ALA A 520 11.59 -37.58 19.28
C ALA A 520 10.70 -36.33 19.15
N ALA A 521 11.20 -35.17 19.57
CA ALA A 521 10.52 -33.88 19.38
C ALA A 521 10.27 -33.56 17.89
N LEU A 522 11.27 -33.78 17.03
CA LEU A 522 11.12 -33.61 15.58
C LEU A 522 10.09 -34.58 15.00
N GLN A 523 10.09 -35.85 15.42
CA GLN A 523 9.11 -36.83 14.96
C GLN A 523 7.68 -36.46 15.37
N ASN A 524 7.48 -36.02 16.62
CA ASN A 524 6.17 -35.59 17.10
C ASN A 524 5.68 -34.36 16.33
N SER A 525 6.54 -33.36 16.13
CA SER A 525 6.17 -32.18 15.34
C SER A 525 5.76 -32.53 13.90
N MET A 526 6.42 -33.52 13.28
CA MET A 526 6.06 -33.98 11.93
C MET A 526 4.70 -34.69 11.91
N ASN A 527 4.38 -35.46 12.95
CA ASN A 527 3.05 -36.09 13.08
C ASN A 527 1.94 -35.02 13.22
N VAL A 528 2.17 -33.98 14.01
CA VAL A 528 1.24 -32.85 14.16
C VAL A 528 1.07 -32.11 12.82
N ILE A 529 2.16 -31.84 12.11
CA ILE A 529 2.13 -31.21 10.78
C ILE A 529 1.31 -32.06 9.80
N GLN A 530 1.50 -33.38 9.78
CA GLN A 530 0.78 -34.29 8.90
C GLN A 530 -0.73 -34.31 9.21
N MET A 531 -1.11 -34.36 10.48
CA MET A 531 -2.50 -34.30 10.90
C MET A 531 -3.18 -32.98 10.49
N GLU A 532 -2.51 -31.85 10.71
CA GLU A 532 -3.03 -30.53 10.32
C GLU A 532 -3.11 -30.36 8.79
N LEU A 533 -2.22 -31.01 8.04
CA LEU A 533 -2.25 -31.04 6.58
C LEU A 533 -3.46 -31.83 6.05
N GLU A 534 -3.81 -32.95 6.70
CA GLU A 534 -5.01 -33.71 6.40
C GLU A 534 -6.30 -32.93 6.69
N LEU A 535 -6.34 -32.21 7.81
CA LEU A 535 -7.44 -31.30 8.15
C LEU A 535 -7.60 -30.18 7.12
N LEU A 536 -6.49 -29.61 6.63
CA LEU A 536 -6.51 -28.57 5.61
C LEU A 536 -7.07 -29.09 4.28
N ILE A 537 -6.70 -30.30 3.87
CA ILE A 537 -7.21 -30.93 2.64
C ILE A 537 -8.72 -31.19 2.74
N ALA A 538 -9.21 -31.55 3.93
CA ALA A 538 -10.63 -31.77 4.17
C ALA A 538 -11.46 -30.47 4.27
N ALA A 539 -10.82 -29.32 4.49
CA ALA A 539 -11.48 -28.04 4.68
C ALA A 539 -12.01 -27.44 3.35
N PRO A 540 -13.05 -26.58 3.40
CA PRO A 540 -13.61 -25.98 2.18
C PRO A 540 -12.59 -25.14 1.39
N PRO A 541 -12.75 -24.97 0.06
CA PRO A 541 -11.78 -24.23 -0.73
C PRO A 541 -11.76 -22.72 -0.43
N ASN A 542 -12.90 -22.17 -0.01
CA ASN A 542 -13.08 -20.76 0.34
C ASN A 542 -12.62 -20.48 1.76
N MET A 543 -11.97 -19.33 1.96
CA MET A 543 -11.41 -18.92 3.24
C MET A 543 -12.24 -17.76 3.82
N ALA A 544 -12.57 -17.83 5.11
CA ALA A 544 -13.21 -16.71 5.79
C ALA A 544 -12.21 -15.55 5.97
N LEU A 545 -12.70 -14.31 6.03
CA LEU A 545 -11.82 -13.13 6.04
C LEU A 545 -11.01 -13.03 7.34
N GLU A 546 -11.59 -13.51 8.44
CA GLU A 546 -10.98 -13.61 9.77
C GLU A 546 -9.73 -14.50 9.77
N GLU A 547 -9.76 -15.57 8.96
CA GLU A 547 -8.67 -16.55 8.92
C GLU A 547 -7.35 -15.93 8.42
N PHE A 548 -7.39 -14.88 7.60
CA PHE A 548 -6.19 -14.18 7.10
C PHE A 548 -5.41 -13.46 8.20
N PHE A 549 -6.09 -13.08 9.29
CA PHE A 549 -5.50 -12.41 10.45
C PHE A 549 -5.18 -13.39 11.59
N SER A 550 -5.78 -14.58 11.55
CA SER A 550 -5.60 -15.61 12.57
C SER A 550 -4.25 -16.32 12.48
N SER A 551 -3.74 -16.75 13.63
CA SER A 551 -2.56 -17.59 13.73
C SER A 551 -2.87 -18.99 13.17
N ASN A 552 -2.21 -19.42 12.09
CA ASN A 552 -2.42 -20.76 11.53
C ASN A 552 -1.48 -21.80 12.18
N LYS A 553 -2.08 -22.84 12.76
CA LYS A 553 -1.37 -23.92 13.47
C LYS A 553 -0.37 -24.67 12.60
N LEU A 554 -0.73 -25.00 11.35
CA LEU A 554 0.16 -25.68 10.40
C LEU A 554 1.39 -24.82 10.08
N LEU A 555 1.21 -23.52 9.81
CA LEU A 555 2.32 -22.61 9.52
C LEU A 555 3.24 -22.43 10.72
N LEU A 556 2.68 -22.32 11.93
CA LEU A 556 3.47 -22.21 13.17
C LEU A 556 4.23 -23.50 13.46
N GLY A 557 3.60 -24.67 13.28
CA GLY A 557 4.24 -25.97 13.40
C GLY A 557 5.40 -26.14 12.42
N LEU A 558 5.18 -25.83 11.14
CA LEU A 558 6.23 -25.86 10.10
C LEU A 558 7.36 -24.88 10.41
N ARG A 559 7.03 -23.65 10.83
CA ARG A 559 8.02 -22.65 11.21
C ARG A 559 8.87 -23.13 12.39
N CYS A 560 8.23 -23.70 13.41
CA CYS A 560 8.93 -24.28 14.56
C CYS A 560 9.86 -25.43 14.16
N HIS A 561 9.34 -26.38 13.36
CA HIS A 561 10.10 -27.53 12.87
C HIS A 561 11.33 -27.10 12.06
N CYS A 562 11.13 -26.23 11.06
CA CYS A 562 12.22 -25.74 10.21
C CYS A 562 13.28 -24.96 11.01
N LEU A 563 12.86 -24.06 11.92
CA LEU A 563 13.82 -23.32 12.76
C LEU A 563 14.60 -24.25 13.69
N THR A 564 13.96 -25.29 14.23
CA THR A 564 14.64 -26.31 15.05
C THR A 564 15.71 -27.05 14.23
N LEU A 565 15.36 -27.49 13.01
CA LEU A 565 16.32 -28.12 12.10
C LEU A 565 17.49 -27.18 11.75
N CYS A 566 17.24 -25.90 11.50
CA CYS A 566 18.28 -24.91 11.26
C CYS A 566 19.22 -24.74 12.46
N LEU A 567 18.70 -24.70 13.69
CA LEU A 567 19.51 -24.59 14.91
C LEU A 567 20.32 -25.86 15.21
N LEU A 568 19.85 -27.02 14.74
CA LEU A 568 20.55 -28.31 14.82
C LEU A 568 21.54 -28.56 13.66
N SER A 569 21.80 -27.56 12.82
CA SER A 569 22.65 -27.66 11.63
C SER A 569 22.16 -28.68 10.58
N ARG A 570 20.86 -29.00 10.56
CA ARG A 570 20.19 -29.90 9.59
C ARG A 570 19.33 -29.09 8.61
N ALA A 571 19.85 -27.98 8.10
CA ALA A 571 19.10 -27.06 7.23
C ALA A 571 18.69 -27.70 5.89
N ASP A 572 19.45 -28.67 5.39
CA ASP A 572 19.14 -29.37 4.13
C ASP A 572 17.84 -30.20 4.22
N GLU A 573 17.50 -30.72 5.40
CA GLU A 573 16.25 -31.45 5.60
C GLU A 573 15.04 -30.50 5.62
N ALA A 574 15.21 -29.30 6.20
CA ALA A 574 14.19 -28.26 6.13
C ALA A 574 13.96 -27.79 4.68
N ASP A 575 15.03 -27.68 3.89
CA ASP A 575 14.98 -27.36 2.45
C ASP A 575 14.18 -28.42 1.68
N GLN A 576 14.48 -29.70 1.90
CA GLN A 576 13.79 -30.81 1.25
C GLN A 576 12.30 -30.89 1.63
N LEU A 577 11.98 -30.69 2.91
CA LEU A 577 10.60 -30.69 3.39
C LEU A 577 9.77 -29.58 2.75
N LEU A 578 10.28 -28.34 2.77
CA LEU A 578 9.57 -27.19 2.19
C LEU A 578 9.43 -27.31 0.67
N HIS A 579 10.48 -27.79 0.00
CA HIS A 579 10.43 -28.02 -1.44
C HIS A 579 9.42 -29.12 -1.82
N GLY A 580 9.36 -30.23 -1.05
CA GLY A 580 8.38 -31.30 -1.24
C GLY A 580 6.95 -30.80 -1.04
N LEU A 581 6.68 -30.04 0.02
CA LEU A 581 5.36 -29.47 0.28
C LEU A 581 4.91 -28.51 -0.83
N LEU A 582 5.79 -27.65 -1.33
CA LEU A 582 5.47 -26.71 -2.42
C LEU A 582 5.25 -27.41 -3.77
N LYS A 583 5.83 -28.59 -3.98
CA LYS A 583 5.68 -29.36 -5.22
C LYS A 583 4.43 -30.24 -5.21
N ASP A 584 4.19 -30.94 -4.12
CA ASP A 584 3.18 -32.01 -4.07
C ASP A 584 1.85 -31.54 -3.47
N GLN A 585 1.91 -30.97 -2.26
CA GLN A 585 0.71 -30.63 -1.50
C GLN A 585 0.15 -29.25 -1.88
N PHE A 586 1.04 -28.28 -2.10
CA PHE A 586 0.69 -26.91 -2.46
C PHE A 586 1.10 -26.59 -3.89
N SER A 587 0.87 -27.50 -4.85
CA SER A 587 1.20 -27.26 -6.26
C SER A 587 0.46 -26.06 -6.85
N ARG A 588 0.96 -25.52 -7.96
CA ARG A 588 0.35 -24.37 -8.65
C ARG A 588 -1.11 -24.64 -9.05
N ASP A 589 -1.41 -25.85 -9.48
CA ASP A 589 -2.76 -26.23 -9.93
C ASP A 589 -3.76 -26.27 -8.77
N LYS A 590 -3.32 -26.76 -7.60
CA LYS A 590 -4.14 -26.75 -6.37
C LYS A 590 -4.35 -25.32 -5.85
N ALA A 591 -3.35 -24.45 -5.98
CA ALA A 591 -3.48 -23.04 -5.60
C ALA A 591 -4.44 -22.25 -6.50
N LEU A 592 -4.67 -22.67 -7.75
CA LEU A 592 -5.67 -22.05 -8.63
C LEU A 592 -7.10 -22.45 -8.27
N THR A 593 -7.29 -23.62 -7.64
CA THR A 593 -8.62 -24.18 -7.34
C THR A 593 -9.11 -23.85 -5.93
N SER A 594 -8.23 -23.48 -5.00
CA SER A 594 -8.60 -23.15 -3.61
C SER A 594 -7.90 -21.88 -3.12
N GLU A 595 -8.69 -20.93 -2.62
CA GLU A 595 -8.22 -19.69 -1.98
C GLU A 595 -7.34 -19.99 -0.75
N ARG A 596 -7.75 -20.97 0.08
CA ARG A 596 -6.98 -21.42 1.24
C ARG A 596 -5.62 -21.98 0.84
N HIS A 597 -5.55 -22.86 -0.16
CA HIS A 597 -4.27 -23.39 -0.64
C HIS A 597 -3.37 -22.30 -1.23
N ARG A 598 -3.98 -21.32 -1.93
CA ARG A 598 -3.27 -20.16 -2.47
C ARG A 598 -2.62 -19.31 -1.38
N PHE A 599 -3.37 -18.98 -0.32
CA PHE A 599 -2.84 -18.23 0.82
C PHE A 599 -1.73 -18.99 1.55
N MET A 600 -1.93 -20.29 1.79
CA MET A 600 -0.94 -21.12 2.47
C MET A 600 0.35 -21.25 1.66
N ARG A 601 0.24 -21.39 0.34
CA ARG A 601 1.40 -21.38 -0.55
C ARG A 601 2.19 -20.06 -0.49
N GLU A 602 1.49 -18.93 -0.44
CA GLU A 602 2.13 -17.62 -0.27
C GLU A 602 2.91 -17.54 1.06
N GLN A 603 2.30 -17.95 2.17
CA GLN A 603 2.95 -17.95 3.49
C GLN A 603 4.11 -18.94 3.58
N LEU A 604 4.03 -20.10 2.90
CA LEU A 604 5.12 -21.07 2.83
C LEU A 604 6.33 -20.53 2.06
N LEU A 605 6.12 -19.77 0.98
CA LEU A 605 7.21 -19.09 0.27
C LEU A 605 7.90 -18.04 1.16
N GLU A 606 7.13 -17.31 1.97
CA GLU A 606 7.70 -16.41 2.98
C GLU A 606 8.51 -17.17 4.03
N LEU A 607 7.98 -18.27 4.57
CA LEU A 607 8.69 -19.12 5.53
C LEU A 607 9.99 -19.67 4.92
N TYR A 608 9.94 -20.17 3.69
CA TYR A 608 11.10 -20.73 3.01
C TYR A 608 12.16 -19.63 2.75
N MET A 609 11.73 -18.42 2.40
CA MET A 609 12.60 -17.25 2.35
C MET A 609 13.28 -17.00 3.71
N VAL A 610 12.57 -17.13 4.84
CA VAL A 610 13.14 -16.95 6.18
C VAL A 610 14.17 -18.04 6.49
N VAL A 611 13.85 -19.30 6.22
CA VAL A 611 14.74 -20.46 6.46
C VAL A 611 16.07 -20.31 5.73
N LEU A 612 16.03 -19.91 4.45
CA LEU A 612 17.24 -19.66 3.65
C LEU A 612 18.06 -18.45 4.13
N GLN A 613 17.50 -17.58 4.97
CA GLN A 613 18.16 -16.40 5.52
C GLN A 613 18.74 -16.61 6.92
N VAL A 614 18.36 -17.68 7.63
CA VAL A 614 18.92 -17.98 8.95
C VAL A 614 20.43 -18.21 8.79
N PRO A 615 21.29 -17.43 9.45
CA PRO A 615 22.74 -17.54 9.27
C PRO A 615 23.24 -18.94 9.64
N SER A 616 23.63 -19.74 8.65
CA SER A 616 24.25 -21.06 8.80
C SER A 616 25.73 -20.97 9.21
N SER A 617 26.06 -20.02 10.10
CA SER A 617 27.37 -19.95 10.75
C SER A 617 27.33 -20.77 12.03
N MET A 618 27.53 -22.08 11.89
CA MET A 618 28.42 -22.94 12.69
C MET A 618 28.55 -24.31 12.01
N VAL A 619 28.79 -24.33 10.69
CA VAL A 619 29.28 -25.51 9.98
C VAL A 619 30.80 -25.41 9.92
N GLY A 620 31.49 -26.48 10.33
CA GLY A 620 32.94 -26.59 10.32
C GLY A 620 33.54 -26.34 8.93
N LYS A 621 34.82 -25.95 8.91
CA LYS A 621 35.59 -25.45 7.78
C LYS A 621 35.80 -26.43 6.59
N ASP A 622 35.10 -27.55 6.50
CA ASP A 622 35.53 -28.68 5.66
C ASP A 622 34.62 -29.01 4.46
N SER A 623 33.90 -28.03 3.90
CA SER A 623 33.29 -28.19 2.56
C SER A 623 33.87 -27.20 1.56
N THR A 624 34.51 -27.72 0.51
CA THR A 624 35.25 -27.00 -0.55
C THR A 624 34.39 -26.15 -1.49
N GLU A 625 33.10 -26.01 -1.24
CA GLU A 625 32.27 -24.92 -1.77
C GLU A 625 31.61 -24.16 -0.61
N PRO A 626 31.65 -22.82 -0.59
CA PRO A 626 30.99 -22.04 0.44
C PRO A 626 29.46 -22.20 0.32
N THR A 627 28.86 -22.93 1.25
CA THR A 627 27.40 -23.16 1.41
C THR A 627 26.55 -21.88 1.35
N THR A 628 27.15 -20.72 1.64
CA THR A 628 26.55 -19.38 1.49
C THR A 628 26.25 -18.98 0.04
N VAL A 629 26.96 -19.53 -0.94
CA VAL A 629 26.73 -19.23 -2.37
C VAL A 629 25.54 -20.02 -2.91
N ARG A 630 25.37 -21.29 -2.50
CA ARG A 630 24.26 -22.14 -2.92
C ARG A 630 22.91 -21.62 -2.41
N SER A 631 22.84 -21.31 -1.11
CA SER A 631 21.67 -20.69 -0.47
C SER A 631 21.29 -19.35 -1.12
N SER A 632 22.28 -18.53 -1.52
CA SER A 632 22.00 -17.26 -2.18
C SER A 632 21.36 -17.42 -3.57
N ARG A 633 21.80 -18.41 -4.37
CA ARG A 633 21.22 -18.69 -5.69
C ARG A 633 19.81 -19.26 -5.58
N GLN A 634 19.63 -20.22 -4.68
CA GLN A 634 18.31 -20.80 -4.36
C GLN A 634 17.33 -19.70 -3.91
N LEU A 635 17.79 -18.79 -3.05
CA LEU A 635 16.97 -17.68 -2.56
C LEU A 635 16.55 -16.72 -3.69
N VAL A 636 17.43 -16.40 -4.65
CA VAL A 636 17.05 -15.58 -5.82
C VAL A 636 15.99 -16.29 -6.66
N GLN A 637 16.16 -17.58 -6.94
CA GLN A 637 15.19 -18.35 -7.73
C GLN A 637 13.83 -18.46 -7.04
N LEU A 638 13.83 -18.67 -5.72
CA LEU A 638 12.61 -18.75 -4.93
C LEU A 638 11.83 -17.43 -4.93
N VAL A 639 12.51 -16.31 -4.69
CA VAL A 639 11.85 -14.99 -4.70
C VAL A 639 11.37 -14.64 -6.11
N GLU A 640 12.12 -15.01 -7.15
CA GLU A 640 11.68 -14.84 -8.55
C GLU A 640 10.39 -15.62 -8.85
N GLN A 641 10.31 -16.89 -8.45
CA GLN A 641 9.10 -17.71 -8.58
C GLN A 641 7.94 -17.13 -7.76
N GLY A 642 8.20 -16.73 -6.51
CA GLY A 642 7.19 -16.17 -5.63
C GLY A 642 6.62 -14.86 -6.15
N LEU A 643 7.43 -13.98 -6.74
CA LEU A 643 6.96 -12.74 -7.38
C LEU A 643 6.19 -12.98 -8.69
N GLU A 644 6.30 -14.16 -9.30
CA GLU A 644 5.47 -14.53 -10.46
C GLU A 644 4.04 -14.85 -10.06
N GLU A 645 3.91 -15.58 -8.97
CA GLU A 645 2.64 -16.07 -8.46
C GLU A 645 1.94 -15.02 -7.57
N PHE A 646 2.73 -14.26 -6.80
CA PHE A 646 2.27 -13.31 -5.78
C PHE A 646 2.93 -11.93 -5.96
N PRO A 647 2.56 -11.18 -7.02
CA PRO A 647 3.23 -9.93 -7.39
C PRO A 647 3.06 -8.80 -6.36
N ARG A 648 2.05 -8.85 -5.47
CA ARG A 648 1.79 -7.84 -4.43
C ARG A 648 2.36 -8.19 -3.06
N ASN A 649 3.09 -9.31 -2.93
CA ASN A 649 3.66 -9.71 -1.64
C ASN A 649 4.79 -8.76 -1.25
N MET A 650 4.57 -7.97 -0.20
CA MET A 650 5.50 -6.91 0.20
C MET A 650 6.83 -7.46 0.76
N ALA A 651 6.82 -8.63 1.39
CA ALA A 651 8.03 -9.26 1.93
C ALA A 651 8.96 -9.73 0.78
N LEU A 652 8.39 -10.35 -0.25
CA LEU A 652 9.13 -10.79 -1.44
C LEU A 652 9.65 -9.59 -2.25
N LEU A 653 8.82 -8.57 -2.46
CA LEU A 653 9.23 -7.33 -3.16
C LEU A 653 10.37 -6.62 -2.42
N GLY A 654 10.25 -6.49 -1.09
CA GLY A 654 11.29 -5.92 -0.24
C GLY A 654 12.58 -6.73 -0.24
N ARG A 655 12.50 -8.07 -0.28
CA ARG A 655 13.70 -8.92 -0.39
C ARG A 655 14.37 -8.78 -1.74
N TRP A 656 13.60 -8.77 -2.83
CA TRP A 656 14.13 -8.60 -4.18
C TRP A 656 14.82 -7.25 -4.36
N ALA A 657 14.31 -6.19 -3.73
CA ALA A 657 14.93 -4.86 -3.72
C ALA A 657 16.33 -4.83 -3.07
N ASN A 658 16.57 -5.69 -2.07
CA ASN A 658 17.79 -5.71 -1.24
C ASN A 658 18.83 -6.76 -1.67
N PHE A 659 18.71 -7.36 -2.86
CA PHE A 659 19.77 -8.24 -3.36
C PHE A 659 20.97 -7.43 -3.88
N ASP A 660 21.98 -7.20 -3.04
CA ASP A 660 23.15 -6.38 -3.41
C ASP A 660 23.99 -6.99 -4.55
N LYS A 661 24.12 -8.32 -4.56
CA LYS A 661 24.95 -9.05 -5.55
C LYS A 661 24.27 -9.22 -6.92
N LEU A 662 22.98 -8.90 -7.05
CA LEU A 662 22.23 -9.13 -8.28
C LEU A 662 22.48 -7.98 -9.28
N PRO A 663 22.83 -8.25 -10.56
CA PRO A 663 22.96 -7.19 -11.55
C PRO A 663 21.67 -6.37 -11.72
N TRP A 664 21.80 -5.05 -11.86
CA TRP A 664 20.66 -4.11 -11.94
C TRP A 664 19.66 -4.48 -13.05
N TYR A 665 20.14 -4.90 -14.22
CA TYR A 665 19.27 -5.27 -15.33
C TYR A 665 18.36 -6.48 -15.00
N LYS A 666 18.85 -7.46 -14.23
CA LYS A 666 18.05 -8.61 -13.78
C LYS A 666 16.99 -8.16 -12.77
N GLN A 667 17.41 -7.34 -11.81
CA GLN A 667 16.51 -6.81 -10.78
C GLN A 667 15.38 -5.99 -11.41
N ARG A 668 15.71 -5.08 -12.33
CA ARG A 668 14.78 -4.25 -13.11
C ARG A 668 13.86 -5.10 -13.99
N ALA A 669 14.42 -6.04 -14.77
CA ALA A 669 13.62 -6.88 -15.66
C ALA A 669 12.54 -7.66 -14.91
N ARG A 670 12.84 -8.15 -13.71
CA ARG A 670 11.85 -8.85 -12.88
C ARG A 670 10.75 -7.91 -12.40
N PHE A 671 11.08 -6.73 -11.86
CA PHE A 671 10.05 -5.77 -11.42
C PHE A 671 9.16 -5.30 -12.57
N ILE A 672 9.70 -5.10 -13.78
CA ILE A 672 8.93 -4.77 -14.99
C ILE A 672 8.04 -5.94 -15.43
N ARG A 673 8.43 -7.19 -15.23
CA ARG A 673 7.56 -8.35 -15.55
C ARG A 673 6.52 -8.63 -14.47
N THR A 674 6.77 -8.15 -13.25
CA THR A 674 5.89 -8.38 -12.10
C THR A 674 4.66 -7.50 -12.26
N LYS A 675 3.47 -8.11 -12.36
CA LYS A 675 2.16 -7.43 -12.45
C LYS A 675 1.74 -6.76 -11.12
N GLY A 676 2.69 -6.22 -10.36
CA GLY A 676 2.50 -5.62 -9.04
C GLY A 676 2.08 -4.14 -9.09
N GLY A 677 1.74 -3.61 -10.27
CA GLY A 677 1.30 -2.22 -10.43
C GLY A 677 2.30 -1.21 -9.88
N ILE A 678 1.82 -0.23 -9.12
CA ILE A 678 2.66 0.81 -8.53
C ILE A 678 3.68 0.24 -7.52
N LEU A 679 3.35 -0.84 -6.81
CA LEU A 679 4.22 -1.41 -5.79
C LEU A 679 5.54 -1.90 -6.37
N SER A 680 5.53 -2.55 -7.54
CA SER A 680 6.78 -3.01 -8.18
C SER A 680 7.68 -1.84 -8.60
N VAL A 681 7.09 -0.76 -9.13
CA VAL A 681 7.80 0.46 -9.51
C VAL A 681 8.42 1.13 -8.28
N LEU A 682 7.66 1.31 -7.20
CA LEU A 682 8.17 1.94 -5.97
C LEU A 682 9.27 1.09 -5.32
N HIS A 683 9.14 -0.24 -5.29
CA HIS A 683 10.22 -1.11 -4.80
C HIS A 683 11.49 -1.05 -5.68
N LEU A 684 11.34 -0.84 -6.99
CA LEU A 684 12.47 -0.60 -7.88
C LEU A 684 13.14 0.76 -7.63
N VAL A 685 12.36 1.81 -7.31
CA VAL A 685 12.89 3.11 -6.84
C VAL A 685 13.65 2.93 -5.53
N LEU A 686 13.11 2.18 -4.58
CA LEU A 686 13.77 1.86 -3.31
C LEU A 686 15.07 1.07 -3.53
N ALA A 687 15.07 0.08 -4.43
CA ALA A 687 16.26 -0.67 -4.78
C ALA A 687 17.37 0.23 -5.33
N ALA A 688 17.03 1.21 -6.18
CA ALA A 688 17.99 2.21 -6.65
C ALA A 688 18.54 3.05 -5.49
N ARG A 689 17.67 3.54 -4.59
CA ARG A 689 18.10 4.34 -3.43
C ARG A 689 19.01 3.57 -2.48
N CYS A 690 18.67 2.32 -2.16
CA CYS A 690 19.48 1.48 -1.27
C CYS A 690 20.88 1.21 -1.83
N ARG A 691 20.98 0.88 -3.12
CA ARG A 691 22.28 0.54 -3.75
C ARG A 691 23.23 1.72 -3.87
N TYR A 692 22.69 2.93 -4.07
CA TYR A 692 23.49 4.10 -4.41
C TYR A 692 23.51 5.13 -3.29
N VAL A 693 22.35 5.64 -2.88
CA VAL A 693 22.25 6.81 -2.00
C VAL A 693 22.68 6.50 -0.56
N LEU A 694 22.33 5.32 -0.04
CA LEU A 694 22.67 4.95 1.34
C LEU A 694 24.11 4.42 1.48
N ASN A 695 24.60 3.68 0.49
CA ASN A 695 25.98 3.19 0.48
C ASN A 695 27.01 4.33 0.33
N LEU A 696 26.67 5.41 -0.40
CA LEU A 696 27.50 6.62 -0.47
C LEU A 696 27.59 7.34 0.88
N LYS A 697 26.45 7.56 1.56
CA LYS A 697 26.41 8.22 2.88
C LYS A 697 27.15 7.42 3.96
N GLN A 698 27.07 6.09 3.94
CA GLN A 698 27.86 5.24 4.84
C GLN A 698 29.36 5.29 4.56
N SER A 699 29.75 5.52 3.30
CA SER A 699 31.15 5.71 2.93
C SER A 699 31.68 7.09 3.33
N GLU A 700 30.84 8.13 3.32
CA GLU A 700 31.19 9.48 3.80
C GLU A 700 31.37 9.52 5.32
N ASP A 701 30.49 8.87 6.09
CA ASP A 701 30.62 8.75 7.55
C ASP A 701 31.86 7.92 7.98
N ALA A 702 32.33 7.00 7.14
CA ALA A 702 33.51 6.17 7.40
C ALA A 702 34.83 6.80 6.92
N ALA A 703 34.77 7.76 5.99
CA ALA A 703 35.94 8.39 5.37
C ALA A 703 36.12 9.83 5.86
N VAL A 704 36.33 10.00 7.17
CA VAL A 704 36.97 11.21 7.69
C VAL A 704 38.43 11.20 7.22
N GLY A 705 38.72 11.70 6.01
CA GLY A 705 40.11 11.94 5.60
C GLY A 705 40.48 12.08 4.13
N GLN A 706 39.71 11.58 3.15
CA GLN A 706 40.03 11.77 1.72
C GLN A 706 38.76 11.84 0.87
N GLU A 707 38.27 13.05 0.63
CA GLU A 707 37.17 13.32 -0.31
C GLU A 707 37.70 13.33 -1.75
N VAL A 708 37.10 12.53 -2.64
CA VAL A 708 37.19 12.75 -4.10
C VAL A 708 35.80 13.22 -4.56
N PRO A 709 35.50 14.54 -4.49
CA PRO A 709 34.15 15.07 -4.73
C PRO A 709 33.59 14.80 -6.13
N HIS A 710 34.44 14.56 -7.14
CA HIS A 710 34.00 14.30 -8.51
C HIS A 710 33.35 12.92 -8.74
N LEU A 711 33.72 11.88 -7.97
CA LEU A 711 33.10 10.56 -8.12
C LEU A 711 31.68 10.53 -7.53
N ASN A 712 31.45 11.21 -6.39
CA ASN A 712 30.15 11.22 -5.72
C ASN A 712 29.05 11.84 -6.60
N VAL A 713 29.36 12.93 -7.30
CA VAL A 713 28.44 13.58 -8.25
C VAL A 713 28.11 12.66 -9.44
N ALA A 714 29.08 11.93 -9.98
CA ALA A 714 28.84 11.00 -11.09
C ALA A 714 27.93 9.83 -10.68
N PHE A 715 28.09 9.31 -9.46
CA PHE A 715 27.24 8.26 -8.92
C PHE A 715 25.82 8.76 -8.64
N GLU A 716 25.66 9.98 -8.13
CA GLU A 716 24.35 10.60 -7.91
C GLU A 716 23.60 10.79 -9.23
N ILE A 717 24.27 11.33 -10.26
CA ILE A 717 23.70 11.47 -11.60
C ILE A 717 23.33 10.12 -12.22
N ALA A 718 24.16 9.09 -12.02
CA ALA A 718 23.85 7.74 -12.52
C ALA A 718 22.64 7.12 -11.81
N ALA A 719 22.51 7.30 -10.49
CA ALA A 719 21.36 6.84 -9.72
C ALA A 719 20.08 7.56 -10.15
N ARG A 720 20.16 8.90 -10.30
CA ARG A 720 19.09 9.74 -10.83
C ARG A 720 18.61 9.28 -12.21
N ASN A 721 19.52 9.15 -13.17
CA ASN A 721 19.16 8.77 -14.55
C ASN A 721 18.55 7.37 -14.62
N ARG A 722 18.96 6.44 -13.74
CA ARG A 722 18.32 5.13 -13.65
C ARG A 722 16.89 5.23 -13.15
N VAL A 723 16.63 6.02 -12.12
CA VAL A 723 15.29 6.20 -11.58
C VAL A 723 14.39 6.87 -12.61
N ILE A 724 14.86 7.91 -13.31
CA ILE A 724 14.12 8.54 -14.41
C ILE A 724 13.80 7.53 -15.51
N HIS A 725 14.79 6.74 -15.94
CA HIS A 725 14.59 5.71 -16.95
C HIS A 725 13.54 4.67 -16.53
N VAL A 726 13.39 4.37 -15.23
CA VAL A 726 12.32 3.46 -14.75
C VAL A 726 10.95 3.98 -15.18
N PHE A 727 10.68 5.27 -14.98
CA PHE A 727 9.40 5.88 -15.38
C PHE A 727 9.28 5.97 -16.90
N GLU A 728 10.30 6.49 -17.59
CA GLU A 728 10.30 6.65 -19.06
C GLU A 728 10.14 5.34 -19.83
N THR A 729 10.51 4.20 -19.23
CA THR A 729 10.36 2.87 -19.85
C THR A 729 8.91 2.60 -20.26
N PHE A 730 7.96 2.97 -19.42
CA PHE A 730 6.53 2.66 -19.59
C PHE A 730 5.82 3.67 -20.50
N LEU A 731 6.37 4.88 -20.63
CA LEU A 731 5.71 5.99 -21.34
C LEU A 731 5.51 5.65 -22.83
N PRO A 732 4.41 6.12 -23.44
CA PRO A 732 4.17 5.97 -24.89
C PRO A 732 5.24 6.65 -25.76
N THR A 733 5.98 7.60 -25.21
CA THR A 733 7.11 8.26 -25.89
C THR A 733 8.28 7.32 -26.16
N ASN A 734 8.38 6.20 -25.41
CA ASN A 734 9.35 5.15 -25.66
C ASN A 734 8.88 4.24 -26.81
N VAL A 735 9.44 4.46 -28.00
CA VAL A 735 9.13 3.68 -29.23
C VAL A 735 9.53 2.21 -29.10
N ASN A 736 10.47 1.88 -28.22
CA ASN A 736 11.00 0.52 -28.05
C ASN A 736 10.32 -0.26 -26.91
N ARG A 737 9.19 0.23 -26.39
CA ARG A 737 8.49 -0.46 -25.30
C ARG A 737 7.90 -1.80 -25.78
N SER A 738 8.00 -2.81 -24.94
CA SER A 738 7.39 -4.12 -25.11
C SER A 738 5.88 -4.10 -24.81
N GLU A 739 5.16 -5.15 -25.23
CA GLU A 739 3.72 -5.31 -24.93
C GLU A 739 3.45 -5.33 -23.42
N ILE A 740 4.30 -6.02 -22.64
CA ILE A 740 4.19 -6.08 -21.18
C ILE A 740 4.32 -4.68 -20.55
N GLU A 741 5.26 -3.86 -21.05
CA GLU A 741 5.43 -2.48 -20.57
C GLU A 741 4.22 -1.61 -20.93
N ALA A 742 3.63 -1.82 -22.13
CA ALA A 742 2.42 -1.12 -22.55
C ALA A 742 1.19 -1.51 -21.71
N GLU A 743 1.02 -2.80 -21.39
CA GLU A 743 -0.04 -3.30 -20.50
C GLU A 743 0.10 -2.70 -19.09
N GLN A 744 1.30 -2.69 -18.53
CA GLN A 744 1.53 -2.11 -17.21
C GLN A 744 1.27 -0.61 -17.17
N TYR A 745 1.64 0.10 -18.23
CA TYR A 745 1.37 1.53 -18.33
C TYR A 745 -0.13 1.85 -18.23
N GLN A 746 -1.02 0.97 -18.73
CA GLN A 746 -2.47 1.18 -18.63
C GLN A 746 -2.96 1.32 -17.19
N ILE A 747 -2.34 0.58 -16.27
CA ILE A 747 -2.64 0.62 -14.83
C ILE A 747 -1.88 1.77 -14.16
N LEU A 748 -0.60 1.93 -14.49
CA LEU A 748 0.28 2.92 -13.84
C LEU A 748 -0.12 4.36 -14.13
N ARG A 749 -0.59 4.67 -15.35
CA ARG A 749 -0.98 6.03 -15.73
C ARG A 749 -2.15 6.58 -14.90
N ARG A 750 -2.98 5.70 -14.33
CA ARG A 750 -4.12 6.04 -13.47
C ARG A 750 -3.79 5.97 -11.98
N ASN A 751 -2.51 6.04 -11.64
CA ASN A 751 -2.03 6.11 -10.27
C ASN A 751 -1.18 7.36 -10.09
N SER A 752 -1.62 8.29 -9.25
CA SER A 752 -0.93 9.55 -9.04
C SER A 752 0.47 9.38 -8.42
N LEU A 753 0.72 8.35 -7.58
CA LEU A 753 2.07 8.12 -7.04
C LEU A 753 3.10 7.87 -8.15
N TYR A 754 2.71 7.26 -9.28
CA TYR A 754 3.61 7.10 -10.43
C TYR A 754 4.08 8.47 -10.93
N TRP A 755 3.14 9.37 -11.18
CA TRP A 755 3.40 10.71 -11.70
C TRP A 755 4.09 11.62 -10.70
N ARG A 756 3.62 11.63 -9.45
CA ARG A 756 4.21 12.40 -8.36
C ARG A 756 5.67 12.00 -8.12
N CYS A 757 5.97 10.69 -8.11
CA CYS A 757 7.35 10.20 -7.99
C CYS A 757 8.18 10.63 -9.21
N TYR A 758 7.61 10.56 -10.41
CA TYR A 758 8.31 10.94 -11.63
C TYR A 758 8.63 12.45 -11.64
N LEU A 759 7.65 13.29 -11.34
CA LEU A 759 7.79 14.75 -11.25
C LEU A 759 8.86 15.14 -10.22
N ARG A 760 8.83 14.51 -9.03
CA ARG A 760 9.87 14.71 -8.01
C ARG A 760 11.27 14.31 -8.49
N CYS A 761 11.39 13.26 -9.29
CA CYS A 761 12.67 12.85 -9.85
C CYS A 761 13.18 13.81 -10.92
N LEU A 762 12.29 14.62 -11.51
CA LEU A 762 12.62 15.66 -12.48
C LEU A 762 12.86 17.02 -11.82
N SER A 763 12.39 17.26 -10.60
CA SER A 763 12.45 18.58 -9.94
C SER A 763 13.83 18.99 -9.42
N ASP A 764 14.92 18.59 -10.07
CA ASP A 764 16.29 18.91 -9.67
C ASP A 764 16.99 19.90 -10.61
N LYS A 765 18.18 20.35 -10.21
CA LYS A 765 18.97 21.34 -10.95
C LYS A 765 19.38 20.90 -12.36
N TYR A 766 19.18 19.62 -12.71
CA TYR A 766 19.62 19.02 -13.96
C TYR A 766 18.49 18.86 -14.98
N THR A 767 17.23 19.14 -14.62
CA THR A 767 16.10 19.10 -15.56
C THR A 767 15.64 20.51 -15.91
N SER A 768 15.25 20.73 -17.18
CA SER A 768 14.57 21.95 -17.58
C SER A 768 13.17 22.03 -16.98
N PHE A 769 12.75 23.25 -16.66
CA PHE A 769 11.39 23.53 -16.20
C PHE A 769 10.32 23.04 -17.19
N ASP A 770 10.55 23.24 -18.50
CA ASP A 770 9.63 22.83 -19.56
C ASP A 770 9.32 21.33 -19.49
N ARG A 771 10.33 20.51 -19.19
CA ARG A 771 10.15 19.06 -19.08
C ARG A 771 9.33 18.67 -17.85
N SER A 772 9.54 19.33 -16.71
CA SER A 772 8.71 19.12 -15.53
C SER A 772 7.26 19.57 -15.77
N LYS A 773 7.07 20.67 -16.50
CA LYS A 773 5.75 21.16 -16.93
C LYS A 773 5.04 20.18 -17.86
N GLU A 774 5.72 19.66 -18.89
CA GLU A 774 5.15 18.64 -19.79
C GLU A 774 4.69 17.39 -19.04
N VAL A 775 5.50 16.92 -18.08
CA VAL A 775 5.15 15.76 -17.24
C VAL A 775 3.98 16.08 -16.30
N LEU A 776 3.94 17.27 -15.70
CA LEU A 776 2.81 17.71 -14.88
C LEU A 776 1.52 17.73 -15.70
N LEU A 777 1.52 18.33 -16.90
CA LEU A 777 0.33 18.38 -17.76
C LEU A 777 -0.11 16.97 -18.17
N THR A 778 0.83 16.09 -18.53
CA THR A 778 0.52 14.69 -18.84
C THR A 778 -0.08 13.96 -17.63
N ALA A 779 0.43 14.24 -16.43
CA ALA A 779 -0.08 13.67 -15.19
C ALA A 779 -1.50 14.16 -14.89
N LEU A 780 -1.78 15.45 -15.09
CA LEU A 780 -3.11 16.03 -14.92
C LEU A 780 -4.10 15.52 -15.97
N ASP A 781 -3.66 15.21 -17.20
CA ASP A 781 -4.50 14.57 -18.21
C ASP A 781 -4.94 13.15 -17.79
N GLU A 782 -4.04 12.40 -17.14
CA GLU A 782 -4.28 11.01 -16.74
C GLU A 782 -4.85 10.87 -15.31
N CYS A 783 -4.65 11.85 -14.42
CA CYS A 783 -5.10 11.86 -13.03
C CYS A 783 -5.67 13.23 -12.61
N PRO A 784 -6.65 13.81 -13.32
CA PRO A 784 -7.14 15.17 -13.07
C PRO A 784 -7.84 15.35 -11.70
N TRP A 785 -8.24 14.25 -11.06
CA TRP A 785 -8.96 14.25 -9.78
C TRP A 785 -8.06 14.26 -8.55
N ASP A 786 -6.75 14.02 -8.70
CA ASP A 786 -5.88 13.90 -7.53
C ASP A 786 -5.27 15.25 -7.16
N LYS A 787 -5.77 15.83 -6.06
CA LYS A 787 -5.30 17.09 -5.50
C LYS A 787 -3.80 17.11 -5.24
N ALA A 788 -3.21 15.99 -4.85
CA ALA A 788 -1.79 15.93 -4.53
C ALA A 788 -0.89 16.23 -5.74
N LEU A 789 -1.36 15.97 -6.97
CA LEU A 789 -0.65 16.37 -8.19
C LEU A 789 -0.62 17.88 -8.38
N TYR A 790 -1.72 18.58 -8.07
CA TYR A 790 -1.77 20.04 -8.14
C TYR A 790 -0.86 20.67 -7.08
N MET A 791 -0.86 20.11 -5.86
CA MET A 791 0.05 20.52 -4.78
C MET A 791 1.53 20.32 -5.17
N ASP A 792 1.87 19.17 -5.76
CA ASP A 792 3.22 18.93 -6.28
C ASP A 792 3.56 19.86 -7.45
N GLY A 793 2.58 20.19 -8.31
CA GLY A 793 2.71 21.17 -9.37
C GLY A 793 3.03 22.56 -8.85
N ALA A 794 2.36 23.02 -7.80
CA ALA A 794 2.68 24.29 -7.13
C ALA A 794 4.10 24.33 -6.56
N MET A 795 4.60 23.20 -6.06
CA MET A 795 5.95 23.08 -5.50
C MET A 795 7.05 23.04 -6.57
N TYR A 796 6.86 22.23 -7.62
CA TYR A 796 7.91 21.96 -8.61
C TYR A 796 7.81 22.82 -9.86
N VAL A 797 6.63 23.40 -10.13
CA VAL A 797 6.31 24.20 -11.30
C VAL A 797 5.58 25.49 -10.87
N PRO A 798 6.15 26.31 -9.95
CA PRO A 798 5.44 27.40 -9.27
C PRO A 798 4.89 28.50 -10.17
N GLN A 799 5.42 28.62 -11.40
CA GLN A 799 4.96 29.61 -12.38
C GLN A 799 3.54 29.31 -12.89
N GLU A 800 3.09 28.05 -12.75
CA GLU A 800 1.75 27.62 -13.17
C GLU A 800 0.75 27.69 -12.01
N LEU A 801 1.13 28.12 -10.80
CA LEU A 801 0.28 28.06 -9.61
C LEU A 801 -1.11 28.70 -9.83
N GLY A 802 -1.17 29.92 -10.38
CA GLY A 802 -2.45 30.58 -10.65
C GLY A 802 -3.34 29.76 -11.59
N HIS A 803 -2.75 29.22 -12.67
CA HIS A 803 -3.47 28.35 -13.59
C HIS A 803 -3.92 27.03 -12.94
N LEU A 804 -3.08 26.44 -12.08
CA LEU A 804 -3.44 25.24 -11.34
C LEU A 804 -4.61 25.50 -10.39
N GLN A 805 -4.66 26.65 -9.73
CA GLN A 805 -5.77 27.03 -8.86
C GLN A 805 -7.07 27.24 -9.65
N ASP A 806 -7.01 27.93 -10.79
CA ASP A 806 -8.16 28.10 -11.69
C ASP A 806 -8.74 26.74 -12.10
N VAL A 807 -7.87 25.80 -12.44
CA VAL A 807 -8.26 24.42 -12.77
C VAL A 807 -8.85 23.72 -11.55
N MET A 808 -8.25 23.83 -10.37
CA MET A 808 -8.79 23.23 -9.15
C MET A 808 -10.22 23.73 -8.85
N ILE A 809 -10.48 25.02 -9.07
CA ILE A 809 -11.81 25.63 -8.94
C ILE A 809 -12.77 25.06 -10.00
N GLU A 810 -12.38 25.06 -11.28
CA GLU A 810 -13.20 24.52 -12.38
C GLU A 810 -13.60 23.05 -12.14
N LYS A 811 -12.64 22.26 -11.66
CA LYS A 811 -12.81 20.83 -11.37
C LYS A 811 -13.43 20.55 -10.00
N GLN A 812 -13.62 21.58 -9.18
CA GLN A 812 -14.19 21.52 -7.82
C GLN A 812 -13.39 20.64 -6.87
N LEU A 813 -12.06 20.72 -6.96
CA LEU A 813 -11.17 20.18 -5.94
C LEU A 813 -11.26 21.04 -4.68
N ARG A 814 -11.12 20.42 -3.51
CA ARG A 814 -11.13 21.17 -2.25
C ARG A 814 -9.88 22.04 -2.17
N ILE A 815 -10.09 23.35 -2.04
CA ILE A 815 -9.05 24.34 -1.71
C ILE A 815 -9.38 24.88 -0.32
N TYR A 816 -8.42 24.84 0.61
CA TYR A 816 -8.60 25.36 1.96
C TYR A 816 -8.16 26.82 2.10
N ALA A 817 -7.20 27.27 1.30
CA ALA A 817 -6.71 28.65 1.29
C ALA A 817 -6.68 29.21 -0.14
N MET A 818 -7.31 30.37 -0.34
CA MET A 818 -7.23 31.08 -1.62
C MET A 818 -5.95 31.92 -1.70
N ILE A 819 -5.40 32.14 -2.89
CA ILE A 819 -4.13 32.89 -3.01
C ILE A 819 -4.38 34.36 -2.65
N GLU A 820 -5.51 34.90 -3.08
CA GLU A 820 -5.94 36.27 -2.80
C GLU A 820 -6.16 36.50 -1.30
N GLU A 821 -6.69 35.49 -0.60
CA GLU A 821 -6.85 35.52 0.86
C GLU A 821 -5.49 35.61 1.56
N LEU A 822 -4.52 34.78 1.15
CA LEU A 822 -3.18 34.77 1.75
C LEU A 822 -2.39 36.04 1.46
N ASP A 823 -2.57 36.66 0.29
CA ASP A 823 -1.95 37.95 -0.02
C ASP A 823 -2.47 39.05 0.92
N ILE A 824 -3.78 39.06 1.24
CA ILE A 824 -4.37 40.01 2.20
C ILE A 824 -3.83 39.74 3.61
N LEU A 825 -3.81 38.48 4.05
CA LEU A 825 -3.35 38.09 5.39
C LEU A 825 -1.85 38.32 5.60
N ARG A 826 -1.07 38.40 4.53
CA ARG A 826 0.36 38.70 4.59
C ARG A 826 0.65 40.21 4.70
N ASP A 827 -0.23 41.03 4.14
CA ASP A 827 -0.09 42.49 4.14
C ASP A 827 -0.71 43.16 5.38
N SER A 828 -1.55 42.43 6.14
CA SER A 828 -2.08 42.82 7.45
C SER A 828 -1.08 42.59 8.57
#